data_AF-A0A2K8SMM3-F1
#
_entry.id   AF-A0A2K8SMM3-F1
#
_cell.length_a   1.000
_cell.length_b   1.000
_cell.length_c   1.000
_cell.angle_alpha   90.00
_cell.angle_beta   90.00
_cell.angle_gamma   90.00
#
_symmetry.space_group_name_H-M   'P 1'
#
loop_
_entity.id
_entity.type
_entity.pdbx_description
1 polymer ?
#
loop_
_entity_poly.entity_id
_entity_poly.type
_entity_poly.pdbx_seq_one_letter_code
_entity_poly.pdbx_strand_id
1 'polypeptide(L)'
;MFIVCGFYGTPTALADEYSETPAAISNDYSDTPVSEYPDNCDGLGYLPDYTKEKLTDAEKRGRCTWYLWTGGNAKYYRDLAKRTRGGADLLKLIDSRVHDERFQRYGAINDPGCEKATTPDEYGLLLDKCKDPLSTGVIGLRKFPNPNFDRAKWNPVEYAKNSQVEPPYVIGQSCAICHVALDPLNPPKDKEHPKWENLVAALGNQYIKENKFFEASVRDNSFIKQVLNSQKPGTSDTSRIATDHINNPNAINAIFNLGDRPRYPEVMNDGSTKDVNHILKDGADSTGVANASLRVYVNIGMCGDYWTSLHEPLLGRTPQKPFDIEKARKECKDWRETEARMADAETFLKGIKPMHLKDAPGGEEFLTKDEEVLKRGKLVFASTCASCHSSKKPPAEIAADPEQAQKWYEESLLSSNFLDHNFLSDDQRYPVTLIGTNAARSLGTNATKGHIWDQFSSKTYKELPSPGTLSLYNPFDEKKPIEFKIPDGGLGYYRTPSLVSIWATAPLLHNNTLGLYNEDPSVKGRVEAYTDAMEKLLWPEKREGIISRTDRDTKLELPPGDPNPRFRLPVPKGTPVNLLASINIREAITSLNLGNLFQDLKPEGGIKGKLARVLLRANKSPDFVEDEGHYFGSNLPDEDKKALIEFVKTF
;
A
#
# COMPACT_ATOMS: atom_id res chain seq x y z
N MET A 1 14.78 -59.18 9.76
CA MET A 1 13.81 -60.11 10.39
C MET A 1 12.56 -59.27 10.65
N PHE A 2 11.70 -59.07 9.64
CA PHE A 2 10.47 -59.86 9.35
C PHE A 2 9.54 -59.85 10.60
N ILE A 3 8.26 -59.44 10.64
CA ILE A 3 7.10 -59.30 9.72
C ILE A 3 6.05 -58.50 10.55
N VAL A 4 5.41 -57.40 10.12
CA VAL A 4 4.34 -57.20 9.11
C VAL A 4 2.89 -57.46 9.63
N CYS A 5 1.99 -56.57 9.19
CA CYS A 5 0.51 -56.53 9.20
C CYS A 5 -0.18 -56.02 10.49
N GLY A 6 -1.08 -55.03 10.50
CA GLY A 6 -1.88 -54.41 9.44
C GLY A 6 -3.33 -54.90 9.48
N PHE A 7 -4.29 -53.97 9.62
CA PHE A 7 -5.65 -53.87 9.01
C PHE A 7 -6.75 -53.32 9.95
N TYR A 8 -7.30 -52.16 9.54
CA TYR A 8 -8.70 -51.67 9.52
C TYR A 8 -9.64 -51.80 10.74
N GLY A 9 -10.34 -50.69 11.02
CA GLY A 9 -11.66 -50.69 11.68
C GLY A 9 -11.85 -49.54 12.66
N THR A 10 -12.71 -48.57 12.30
CA THR A 10 -13.29 -47.54 13.20
C THR A 10 -13.88 -48.14 14.48
N PRO A 11 -13.85 -47.39 15.59
CA PRO A 11 -15.12 -47.14 16.27
C PRO A 11 -15.29 -45.68 16.73
N THR A 12 -16.48 -45.19 16.40
CA THR A 12 -17.29 -44.22 17.16
C THR A 12 -17.12 -44.27 18.67
N ALA A 13 -17.40 -43.11 19.29
CA ALA A 13 -17.68 -42.85 20.71
C ALA A 13 -16.50 -42.36 21.56
N LEU A 14 -16.15 -41.09 21.37
CA LEU A 14 -15.96 -40.12 22.47
C LEU A 14 -16.63 -38.81 22.04
N ALA A 15 -17.96 -38.84 22.02
CA ALA A 15 -18.82 -37.66 21.97
C ALA A 15 -19.51 -37.61 23.33
N ASP A 16 -19.23 -36.54 24.07
CA ASP A 16 -20.06 -35.88 25.10
C ASP A 16 -19.16 -35.26 26.16
N GLU A 17 -18.80 -34.00 25.90
CA GLU A 17 -18.49 -32.93 26.86
C GLU A 17 -17.61 -31.89 26.13
N TYR A 18 -18.25 -31.08 25.28
CA TYR A 18 -17.92 -29.68 24.88
C TYR A 18 -18.91 -29.31 23.77
N SER A 19 -20.19 -29.27 24.13
CA SER A 19 -21.27 -28.76 23.31
C SER A 19 -21.52 -27.30 23.67
N GLU A 20 -20.68 -26.41 23.17
CA GLU A 20 -21.10 -25.06 22.81
C GLU A 20 -20.74 -24.86 21.34
N THR A 21 -21.65 -25.29 20.49
CA THR A 21 -21.75 -24.88 19.09
C THR A 21 -21.62 -23.35 19.03
N PRO A 22 -20.67 -22.79 18.27
CA PRO A 22 -20.79 -21.39 17.88
C PRO A 22 -22.14 -21.25 17.18
N ALA A 23 -22.94 -20.29 17.62
CA ALA A 23 -24.22 -19.99 16.99
C ALA A 23 -24.03 -19.94 15.47
N ALA A 24 -24.89 -20.65 14.74
CA ALA A 24 -24.96 -20.53 13.29
C ALA A 24 -25.24 -19.06 12.96
N ILE A 25 -24.23 -18.39 12.39
CA ILE A 25 -24.39 -17.06 11.82
C ILE A 25 -25.29 -17.25 10.60
N SER A 26 -26.51 -16.73 10.65
CA SER A 26 -27.44 -16.77 9.51
C SER A 26 -26.83 -16.00 8.34
N ASN A 27 -26.77 -16.65 7.17
CA ASN A 27 -26.29 -16.07 5.92
C ASN A 27 -27.32 -15.16 5.21
N ASP A 28 -28.42 -14.80 5.87
CA ASP A 28 -29.46 -13.99 5.24
C ASP A 28 -29.17 -12.49 5.40
N TYR A 29 -28.23 -12.00 4.60
CA TYR A 29 -28.20 -10.59 4.23
C TYR A 29 -29.39 -10.34 3.29
N SER A 30 -30.47 -9.80 3.84
CA SER A 30 -31.71 -9.51 3.11
C SER A 30 -31.45 -8.60 1.90
N ASP A 31 -31.95 -9.04 0.74
CA ASP A 31 -31.98 -8.36 -0.55
C ASP A 31 -32.74 -7.02 -0.51
N THR A 32 -32.07 -5.93 -0.13
CA THR A 32 -32.50 -4.60 -0.57
C THR A 32 -31.29 -3.85 -1.10
N PRO A 33 -30.98 -3.96 -2.40
CA PRO A 33 -29.93 -3.16 -2.99
C PRO A 33 -30.44 -1.72 -3.05
N VAL A 34 -29.99 -0.87 -2.13
CA VAL A 34 -29.73 0.50 -2.54
C VAL A 34 -28.62 0.36 -3.57
N SER A 35 -28.96 0.29 -4.86
CA SER A 35 -27.95 0.17 -5.92
C SER A 35 -26.94 1.28 -5.66
N GLU A 36 -25.66 0.92 -5.49
CA GLU A 36 -24.66 1.86 -4.99
C GLU A 36 -24.71 3.16 -5.80
N TYR A 37 -24.87 3.08 -7.14
CA TYR A 37 -25.42 4.09 -8.07
C TYR A 37 -25.82 3.46 -9.43
N PRO A 38 -26.59 4.17 -10.30
CA PRO A 38 -26.65 3.84 -11.73
C PRO A 38 -25.24 3.85 -12.35
N ASP A 39 -25.04 3.09 -13.43
CA ASP A 39 -23.73 2.71 -13.97
C ASP A 39 -22.70 3.84 -14.14
N ASN A 40 -23.12 5.09 -14.35
CA ASN A 40 -22.25 6.25 -14.57
C ASN A 40 -22.33 7.35 -13.50
N CYS A 41 -23.00 7.11 -12.37
CA CYS A 41 -23.28 8.13 -11.34
C CYS A 41 -24.08 9.35 -11.84
N ASP A 42 -24.68 9.29 -13.04
CA ASP A 42 -25.53 10.37 -13.54
C ASP A 42 -26.74 10.52 -12.62
N GLY A 43 -26.98 11.74 -12.16
CA GLY A 43 -28.03 12.06 -11.18
C GLY A 43 -27.53 12.35 -9.77
N LEU A 44 -26.29 12.00 -9.41
CA LEU A 44 -25.69 12.48 -8.16
C LEU A 44 -25.24 13.94 -8.23
N GLY A 45 -24.85 14.40 -9.42
CA GLY A 45 -24.59 15.80 -9.73
C GLY A 45 -23.51 16.49 -8.86
N TYR A 46 -22.70 15.75 -8.09
CA TYR A 46 -21.71 16.35 -7.19
C TYR A 46 -20.26 16.03 -7.52
N LEU A 47 -19.97 14.93 -8.24
CA LEU A 47 -18.61 14.70 -8.74
C LEU A 47 -18.32 15.70 -9.88
N PRO A 48 -17.25 16.49 -9.78
CA PRO A 48 -16.87 17.47 -10.80
C PRO A 48 -16.40 16.76 -12.06
N ASP A 49 -16.40 17.46 -13.19
CA ASP A 49 -15.65 17.02 -14.36
C ASP A 49 -14.17 16.90 -13.97
N TYR A 50 -13.61 15.70 -14.19
CA TYR A 50 -12.26 15.34 -13.77
C TYR A 50 -11.20 16.09 -14.57
N THR A 51 -11.55 16.50 -15.78
CA THR A 51 -10.74 17.33 -16.67
C THR A 51 -11.61 18.46 -17.24
N LYS A 52 -10.97 19.47 -17.85
CA LYS A 52 -11.69 20.46 -18.67
C LYS A 52 -12.28 19.84 -19.95
N GLU A 53 -11.92 18.59 -20.26
CA GLU A 53 -12.37 17.84 -21.42
C GLU A 53 -13.62 17.01 -21.09
N LYS A 54 -14.46 16.79 -22.10
CA LYS A 54 -15.65 15.95 -21.92
C LYS A 54 -15.24 14.48 -21.89
N LEU A 55 -15.37 13.86 -20.72
CA LEU A 55 -15.22 12.41 -20.56
C LEU A 55 -16.20 11.65 -21.49
N THR A 56 -15.72 10.57 -22.10
CA THR A 56 -16.58 9.57 -22.75
C THR A 56 -17.48 8.88 -21.72
N ASP A 57 -18.54 8.20 -22.15
CA ASP A 57 -19.44 7.52 -21.20
C ASP A 57 -18.75 6.38 -20.44
N ALA A 58 -17.80 5.68 -21.08
CA ALA A 58 -16.96 4.68 -20.41
C ALA A 58 -16.09 5.32 -19.32
N GLU A 59 -15.44 6.45 -19.60
CA GLU A 59 -14.65 7.17 -18.60
C GLU A 59 -15.51 7.72 -17.45
N LYS A 60 -16.76 8.14 -17.71
CA LYS A 60 -17.68 8.56 -16.64
C LYS A 60 -18.03 7.38 -15.71
N ARG A 61 -18.36 6.21 -16.27
CA ARG A 61 -18.59 4.97 -15.51
C ARG A 61 -17.33 4.54 -14.74
N GLY A 62 -16.17 4.67 -15.36
CA GLY A 62 -14.88 4.40 -14.73
C GLY A 62 -14.57 5.33 -13.57
N ARG A 63 -14.79 6.64 -13.74
CA ARG A 63 -14.67 7.65 -12.69
C ARG A 63 -15.60 7.34 -11.52
N CYS A 64 -16.87 7.04 -11.82
CA CYS A 64 -17.87 6.64 -10.82
C CYS A 64 -17.39 5.43 -10.01
N THR A 65 -16.88 4.40 -10.71
CA THR A 65 -16.30 3.21 -10.08
C THR A 65 -15.11 3.58 -9.19
N TRP A 66 -14.16 4.35 -9.70
CA TRP A 66 -12.94 4.73 -8.97
C TRP A 66 -13.22 5.54 -7.71
N TYR A 67 -14.14 6.50 -7.80
CA TYR A 67 -14.48 7.38 -6.69
C TYR A 67 -15.38 6.72 -5.66
N LEU A 68 -16.40 5.97 -6.10
CA LEU A 68 -17.54 5.65 -5.24
C LEU A 68 -17.81 4.15 -5.08
N TRP A 69 -17.35 3.27 -5.97
CA TRP A 69 -17.68 1.85 -5.84
C TRP A 69 -16.92 1.23 -4.66
N THR A 70 -17.64 0.61 -3.72
CA THR A 70 -17.02 -0.03 -2.54
C THR A 70 -16.83 -1.53 -2.70
N GLY A 71 -17.43 -2.14 -3.73
CA GLY A 71 -17.37 -3.60 -3.93
C GLY A 71 -17.99 -4.38 -2.76
N GLY A 72 -19.02 -3.83 -2.12
CA GLY A 72 -19.75 -4.49 -1.03
C GLY A 72 -18.95 -4.66 0.26
N ASN A 73 -17.80 -3.99 0.41
CA ASN A 73 -16.85 -4.24 1.51
C ASN A 73 -17.28 -3.70 2.89
N ALA A 74 -18.45 -3.07 3.03
CA ALA A 74 -18.89 -2.46 4.28
C ALA A 74 -19.04 -3.49 5.43
N LYS A 75 -19.52 -4.70 5.11
CA LYS A 75 -19.56 -5.82 6.06
C LYS A 75 -18.18 -6.18 6.57
N TYR A 76 -17.19 -6.25 5.67
CA TYR A 76 -15.83 -6.59 6.02
C TYR A 76 -15.25 -5.61 7.05
N TYR A 77 -15.43 -4.30 6.86
CA TYR A 77 -14.95 -3.31 7.83
C TYR A 77 -15.69 -3.36 9.16
N ARG A 78 -16.99 -3.68 9.16
CA ARG A 78 -17.75 -3.95 10.39
C ARG A 78 -17.18 -5.15 11.15
N ASP A 79 -16.84 -6.23 10.45
CA ASP A 79 -16.23 -7.41 11.07
C ASP A 79 -14.81 -7.13 11.56
N LEU A 80 -14.03 -6.35 10.81
CA LEU A 80 -12.71 -5.89 11.22
C LEU A 80 -12.78 -5.03 12.50
N ALA A 81 -13.74 -4.13 12.61
CA ALA A 81 -13.97 -3.32 13.81
C ALA A 81 -14.33 -4.17 15.04
N LYS A 82 -15.07 -5.27 14.86
CA LYS A 82 -15.33 -6.24 15.94
C LYS A 82 -14.07 -7.01 16.32
N ARG A 83 -13.34 -7.55 15.34
CA ARG A 83 -12.12 -8.35 15.54
C ARG A 83 -11.01 -7.56 16.23
N THR A 84 -10.87 -6.29 15.88
CA THR A 84 -9.86 -5.37 16.44
C THR A 84 -10.35 -4.65 17.70
N ARG A 85 -11.57 -4.92 18.19
CA ARG A 85 -12.18 -4.22 19.34
C ARG A 85 -12.17 -2.68 19.18
N GLY A 86 -12.46 -2.23 17.96
CA GLY A 86 -12.49 -0.82 17.57
C GLY A 86 -11.13 -0.24 17.21
N GLY A 87 -10.09 -1.07 17.11
CA GLY A 87 -8.77 -0.66 16.63
C GLY A 87 -8.81 -0.19 15.17
N ALA A 88 -9.69 -0.75 14.34
CA ALA A 88 -9.96 -0.34 12.97
C ALA A 88 -11.48 -0.20 12.76
N ASP A 89 -12.01 1.01 12.97
CA ASP A 89 -13.45 1.29 12.94
C ASP A 89 -13.75 2.54 12.10
N LEU A 90 -14.19 2.32 10.86
CA LEU A 90 -14.43 3.40 9.91
C LEU A 90 -15.56 4.34 10.34
N LEU A 91 -16.53 3.88 11.14
CA LEU A 91 -17.61 4.75 11.64
C LEU A 91 -17.07 5.81 12.62
N LYS A 92 -16.01 5.48 13.37
CA LYS A 92 -15.36 6.44 14.27
C LYS A 92 -14.53 7.49 13.51
N LEU A 93 -14.06 7.18 12.30
CA LEU A 93 -13.28 8.12 11.49
C LEU A 93 -14.14 9.24 10.88
N ILE A 94 -15.40 8.94 10.59
CA ILE A 94 -16.32 9.86 9.88
C ILE A 94 -17.08 10.79 10.84
N ASP A 95 -16.65 10.86 12.10
CA ASP A 95 -17.21 11.77 13.08
C ASP A 95 -17.06 13.23 12.60
N SER A 96 -18.15 13.98 12.62
CA SER A 96 -18.17 15.37 12.16
C SER A 96 -17.43 16.33 13.08
N ARG A 97 -17.18 15.94 14.35
CA ARG A 97 -16.39 16.76 15.28
C ARG A 97 -14.97 16.98 14.79
N VAL A 98 -14.42 16.03 14.04
CA VAL A 98 -13.08 16.10 13.48
C VAL A 98 -13.03 16.68 12.07
N HIS A 99 -14.17 17.14 11.50
CA HIS A 99 -14.26 17.65 10.12
C HIS A 99 -13.13 18.64 9.78
N ASP A 100 -12.94 19.67 10.61
CA ASP A 100 -11.98 20.76 10.35
C ASP A 100 -10.51 20.37 10.65
N GLU A 101 -10.24 19.10 10.96
CA GLU A 101 -8.92 18.58 11.31
C GLU A 101 -8.66 17.17 10.74
N ARG A 102 -9.50 16.68 9.81
CA ARG A 102 -9.39 15.32 9.26
C ARG A 102 -8.12 15.15 8.45
N PHE A 103 -7.74 16.16 7.67
CA PHE A 103 -6.55 16.09 6.85
C PHE A 103 -5.30 16.12 7.73
N GLN A 104 -5.23 17.02 8.71
CA GLN A 104 -4.11 17.03 9.67
C GLN A 104 -3.97 15.71 10.43
N ARG A 105 -5.08 15.15 10.93
CA ARG A 105 -5.08 13.95 11.78
C ARG A 105 -4.82 12.66 11.02
N TYR A 106 -5.48 12.48 9.87
CA TYR A 106 -5.53 11.21 9.16
C TYR A 106 -5.01 11.30 7.72
N GLY A 107 -4.78 12.50 7.20
CA GLY A 107 -4.61 12.76 5.77
C GLY A 107 -5.85 12.43 4.94
N ALA A 108 -6.99 12.17 5.60
CA ALA A 108 -8.25 11.91 4.94
C ALA A 108 -8.81 13.24 4.41
N ILE A 109 -9.32 13.21 3.19
CA ILE A 109 -9.80 14.40 2.49
C ILE A 109 -11.30 14.52 2.72
N ASN A 110 -11.76 15.69 3.18
CA ASN A 110 -13.17 16.00 3.28
C ASN A 110 -13.83 15.99 1.89
N ASP A 111 -15.00 15.36 1.79
CA ASP A 111 -15.80 15.40 0.58
C ASP A 111 -16.36 16.83 0.38
N PRO A 112 -15.96 17.56 -0.69
CA PRO A 112 -16.43 18.93 -0.91
C PRO A 112 -17.95 19.05 -1.16
N GLY A 113 -18.65 17.92 -1.36
CA GLY A 113 -20.10 17.82 -1.41
C GLY A 113 -20.79 17.78 -0.04
N CYS A 114 -20.03 17.89 1.06
CA CYS A 114 -20.51 17.76 2.42
C CYS A 114 -20.12 18.94 3.32
N GLU A 115 -20.92 19.17 4.35
CA GLU A 115 -20.70 20.20 5.36
C GLU A 115 -20.65 19.57 6.77
N LYS A 116 -19.85 20.18 7.65
CA LYS A 116 -19.80 19.82 9.06
C LYS A 116 -21.18 19.88 9.70
N ALA A 117 -21.57 18.82 10.39
CA ALA A 117 -22.80 18.77 11.15
C ALA A 117 -22.64 19.41 12.53
N THR A 118 -23.66 20.17 12.92
CA THR A 118 -23.78 20.82 14.23
C THR A 118 -24.73 20.10 15.18
N THR A 119 -25.50 19.14 14.67
CA THR A 119 -26.52 18.38 15.42
C THR A 119 -26.41 16.91 15.08
N PRO A 120 -26.54 16.00 16.06
CA PRO A 120 -26.58 14.57 15.78
C PRO A 120 -27.75 14.18 14.87
N ASP A 121 -27.61 13.05 14.18
CA ASP A 121 -28.69 12.40 13.46
C ASP A 121 -29.72 11.75 14.42
N GLU A 122 -30.71 11.05 13.87
CA GLU A 122 -31.75 10.38 14.65
C GLU A 122 -31.25 9.24 15.56
N TYR A 123 -29.99 8.82 15.36
CA TYR A 123 -29.31 7.79 16.14
C TYR A 123 -28.28 8.40 17.12
N GLY A 124 -28.16 9.72 17.19
CA GLY A 124 -27.21 10.38 18.09
C GLY A 124 -25.77 10.35 17.59
N LEU A 125 -25.53 10.05 16.30
CA LEU A 125 -24.22 10.17 15.66
C LEU A 125 -24.06 11.56 15.04
N LEU A 126 -22.89 12.18 15.20
CA LEU A 126 -22.58 13.42 14.52
C LEU A 126 -21.87 13.11 13.20
N LEU A 127 -22.63 13.06 12.09
CA LEU A 127 -22.13 12.74 10.75
C LEU A 127 -22.33 13.94 9.83
N ASP A 128 -21.40 14.17 8.90
CA ASP A 128 -21.49 15.29 7.95
C ASP A 128 -22.80 15.28 7.15
N LYS A 129 -23.27 16.49 6.81
CA LYS A 129 -24.45 16.71 5.95
C LYS A 129 -24.00 16.75 4.51
N CYS A 130 -24.39 15.76 3.73
CA CYS A 130 -23.92 15.58 2.35
C CYS A 130 -25.05 15.71 1.34
N LYS A 131 -24.73 16.24 0.15
CA LYS A 131 -25.64 16.19 -1.02
C LYS A 131 -25.93 14.76 -1.44
N ASP A 132 -24.90 13.92 -1.40
CA ASP A 132 -25.00 12.48 -1.60
C ASP A 132 -25.39 11.78 -0.29
N PRO A 133 -26.55 11.12 -0.21
CA PRO A 133 -27.01 10.49 1.03
C PRO A 133 -26.11 9.33 1.49
N LEU A 134 -25.33 8.73 0.59
CA LEU A 134 -24.40 7.65 0.92
C LEU A 134 -22.99 8.16 1.24
N SER A 135 -22.67 9.44 0.98
CA SER A 135 -21.39 10.02 1.38
C SER A 135 -21.31 10.13 2.91
N THR A 136 -20.09 9.99 3.41
CA THR A 136 -19.76 10.09 4.84
C THR A 136 -19.17 11.44 5.22
N GLY A 137 -18.90 12.32 4.24
CA GLY A 137 -18.09 13.52 4.45
C GLY A 137 -16.60 13.29 4.22
N VAL A 138 -16.18 12.06 3.89
CA VAL A 138 -14.78 11.70 3.59
C VAL A 138 -14.72 11.07 2.20
N ILE A 139 -13.83 11.57 1.34
CA ILE A 139 -13.62 11.03 0.00
C ILE A 139 -13.28 9.54 0.07
N GLY A 140 -14.04 8.74 -0.67
CA GLY A 140 -13.87 7.31 -0.78
C GLY A 140 -14.43 6.47 0.37
N LEU A 141 -15.12 7.08 1.35
CA LEU A 141 -15.85 6.37 2.40
C LEU A 141 -17.36 6.59 2.27
N ARG A 142 -18.12 5.51 2.35
CA ARG A 142 -19.56 5.51 2.04
C ARG A 142 -20.34 4.74 3.08
N LYS A 143 -21.50 5.25 3.48
CA LYS A 143 -22.34 4.66 4.54
C LYS A 143 -23.55 3.94 3.95
N PHE A 144 -23.87 2.80 4.55
CA PHE A 144 -25.02 1.98 4.20
C PHE A 144 -25.78 1.59 5.47
N PRO A 145 -27.11 1.39 5.42
CA PRO A 145 -27.85 0.84 6.54
C PRO A 145 -27.24 -0.49 7.01
N ASN A 146 -27.09 -0.67 8.32
CA ASN A 146 -26.64 -1.93 8.87
C ASN A 146 -27.83 -2.90 9.05
N PRO A 147 -27.87 -4.05 8.35
CA PRO A 147 -28.97 -5.00 8.48
C PRO A 147 -29.07 -5.63 9.88
N ASN A 148 -27.99 -5.61 10.67
CA ASN A 148 -27.97 -6.14 12.04
C ASN A 148 -28.32 -5.07 13.10
N PHE A 149 -28.70 -3.87 12.68
CA PHE A 149 -29.04 -2.78 13.60
C PHE A 149 -30.35 -3.06 14.35
N ASP A 150 -30.29 -2.96 15.68
CA ASP A 150 -31.45 -3.05 16.56
C ASP A 150 -31.56 -1.74 17.35
N ARG A 151 -32.57 -0.92 17.01
CA ARG A 151 -32.79 0.38 17.65
C ARG A 151 -33.00 0.27 19.16
N ALA A 152 -33.56 -0.83 19.67
CA ALA A 152 -33.80 -1.01 21.10
C ALA A 152 -32.50 -1.29 21.88
N LYS A 153 -31.45 -1.78 21.21
CA LYS A 153 -30.13 -2.07 21.80
C LYS A 153 -29.10 -0.98 21.50
N TRP A 154 -29.47 0.04 20.74
CA TRP A 154 -28.55 1.06 20.30
C TRP A 154 -28.29 2.12 21.38
N ASN A 155 -27.00 2.35 21.64
CA ASN A 155 -26.54 3.47 22.44
C ASN A 155 -25.19 3.98 21.89
N PRO A 156 -25.11 5.22 21.38
CA PRO A 156 -23.87 5.75 20.79
C PRO A 156 -22.73 5.90 21.83
N VAL A 157 -23.07 6.14 23.11
CA VAL A 157 -22.09 6.21 24.21
C VAL A 157 -21.51 4.83 24.53
N GLU A 158 -22.34 3.79 24.41
CA GLU A 158 -21.87 2.41 24.57
C GLU A 158 -21.01 1.97 23.39
N TYR A 159 -21.46 2.24 22.15
CA TYR A 159 -20.70 1.95 20.93
C TYR A 159 -19.29 2.55 20.96
N ALA A 160 -19.15 3.79 21.44
CA ALA A 160 -17.85 4.46 21.57
C ALA A 160 -16.84 3.63 22.38
N LYS A 161 -17.32 2.87 23.37
CA LYS A 161 -16.51 2.03 24.27
C LYS A 161 -16.45 0.57 23.84
N ASN A 162 -17.49 0.07 23.18
CA ASN A 162 -17.67 -1.32 22.82
C ASN A 162 -18.03 -1.47 21.34
N SER A 163 -17.04 -1.81 20.52
CA SER A 163 -17.27 -2.04 19.10
C SER A 163 -18.11 -3.29 18.81
N GLN A 164 -18.52 -4.09 19.80
CA GLN A 164 -19.45 -5.22 19.55
C GLN A 164 -20.89 -4.76 19.34
N VAL A 165 -21.24 -3.54 19.76
CA VAL A 165 -22.57 -2.96 19.53
C VAL A 165 -22.76 -2.72 18.03
N GLU A 166 -23.91 -3.14 17.49
CA GLU A 166 -24.24 -2.94 16.08
C GLU A 166 -24.67 -1.49 15.83
N PRO A 167 -23.93 -0.73 15.00
CA PRO A 167 -24.30 0.65 14.67
C PRO A 167 -25.43 0.71 13.63
N PRO A 168 -26.11 1.86 13.47
CA PRO A 168 -27.11 2.05 12.42
C PRO A 168 -26.54 1.98 11.00
N TYR A 169 -25.24 2.26 10.85
CA TYR A 169 -24.57 2.29 9.55
C TYR A 169 -23.31 1.43 9.53
N VAL A 170 -23.10 0.75 8.41
CA VAL A 170 -21.81 0.13 8.04
C VAL A 170 -21.13 1.00 6.98
N ILE A 171 -19.80 1.07 7.03
CA ILE A 171 -19.02 1.95 6.15
C ILE A 171 -18.19 1.12 5.19
N GLY A 172 -18.36 1.37 3.90
CA GLY A 172 -17.55 0.81 2.82
C GLY A 172 -16.50 1.81 2.34
N GLN A 173 -15.47 1.28 1.69
CA GLN A 173 -14.31 2.01 1.19
C GLN A 173 -14.15 1.80 -0.32
N SER A 174 -13.86 2.84 -1.08
CA SER A 174 -13.47 2.77 -2.50
C SER A 174 -11.95 3.00 -2.67
N CYS A 175 -11.44 2.90 -3.90
CA CYS A 175 -10.05 3.22 -4.22
C CYS A 175 -9.67 4.68 -3.89
N ALA A 176 -10.65 5.58 -3.86
CA ALA A 176 -10.42 7.02 -3.73
C ALA A 176 -9.80 7.44 -2.40
N ILE A 177 -10.07 6.74 -1.30
CA ILE A 177 -9.49 7.11 0.01
C ILE A 177 -7.95 7.15 -0.04
N CYS A 178 -7.35 6.24 -0.82
CA CYS A 178 -5.91 6.13 -0.97
C CYS A 178 -5.39 6.94 -2.15
N HIS A 179 -6.15 7.03 -3.25
CA HIS A 179 -5.63 7.55 -4.52
C HIS A 179 -5.98 9.00 -4.83
N VAL A 180 -7.11 9.50 -4.33
CA VAL A 180 -7.47 10.92 -4.49
C VAL A 180 -6.56 11.74 -3.59
N ALA A 181 -5.95 12.78 -4.16
CA ALA A 181 -5.02 13.65 -3.45
C ALA A 181 -5.31 15.13 -3.78
N LEU A 182 -4.66 16.02 -3.04
CA LEU A 182 -4.65 17.45 -3.35
C LEU A 182 -3.88 17.69 -4.65
N ASP A 183 -4.50 18.39 -5.60
CA ASP A 183 -3.99 18.65 -6.95
C ASP A 183 -2.78 19.61 -6.89
N PRO A 184 -1.58 19.19 -7.36
CA PRO A 184 -0.40 20.05 -7.41
C PRO A 184 -0.51 21.18 -8.45
N LEU A 185 -1.39 21.06 -9.46
CA LEU A 185 -1.67 22.12 -10.43
C LEU A 185 -2.73 23.10 -9.95
N ASN A 186 -3.48 22.75 -8.90
CA ASN A 186 -4.46 23.63 -8.27
C ASN A 186 -4.54 23.39 -6.75
N PRO A 187 -3.44 23.63 -6.01
CA PRO A 187 -3.38 23.33 -4.58
C PRO A 187 -4.42 24.15 -3.81
N PRO A 188 -5.06 23.58 -2.78
CA PRO A 188 -6.06 24.31 -2.01
C PRO A 188 -5.41 25.41 -1.17
N LYS A 189 -6.12 26.53 -1.00
CA LYS A 189 -5.75 27.56 -0.02
C LYS A 189 -5.88 27.06 1.42
N ASP A 190 -6.86 26.17 1.65
CA ASP A 190 -7.11 25.52 2.92
C ASP A 190 -7.23 24.01 2.67
N LYS A 191 -6.25 23.25 3.16
CA LYS A 191 -6.16 21.80 2.98
C LYS A 191 -7.18 21.01 3.80
N GLU A 192 -7.77 21.61 4.83
CA GLU A 192 -8.87 21.00 5.60
C GLU A 192 -10.22 21.18 4.87
N HIS A 193 -10.36 22.22 4.05
CA HIS A 193 -11.58 22.52 3.30
C HIS A 193 -11.31 22.63 1.79
N PRO A 194 -10.80 21.56 1.15
CA PRO A 194 -10.55 21.59 -0.28
C PRO A 194 -11.86 21.67 -1.06
N LYS A 195 -11.79 22.26 -2.26
CA LYS A 195 -12.86 22.16 -3.24
C LYS A 195 -12.56 21.01 -4.20
N TRP A 196 -13.60 20.62 -4.94
CA TRP A 196 -13.48 19.64 -6.01
C TRP A 196 -12.41 19.94 -7.05
N GLU A 197 -12.24 21.22 -7.40
CA GLU A 197 -11.18 21.69 -8.30
C GLU A 197 -9.75 21.53 -7.74
N ASN A 198 -9.61 21.28 -6.43
CA ASN A 198 -8.33 21.06 -5.75
C ASN A 198 -7.98 19.58 -5.60
N LEU A 199 -8.74 18.66 -6.22
CA LEU A 199 -8.56 17.22 -6.06
C LEU A 199 -8.24 16.55 -7.39
N VAL A 200 -7.31 15.59 -7.36
CA VAL A 200 -6.92 14.74 -8.50
C VAL A 200 -7.08 13.27 -8.14
N ALA A 201 -7.42 12.40 -9.10
CA ALA A 201 -8.01 11.09 -8.82
C ALA A 201 -7.00 10.03 -8.43
N ALA A 202 -5.78 10.11 -8.97
CA ALA A 202 -4.82 9.02 -8.89
C ALA A 202 -3.37 9.49 -8.72
N LEU A 203 -3.15 10.62 -8.06
CA LEU A 203 -1.80 11.03 -7.67
C LEU A 203 -1.25 10.17 -6.51
N GLY A 204 -2.13 9.49 -5.77
CA GLY A 204 -1.78 8.79 -4.53
C GLY A 204 -1.70 9.79 -3.39
N ASN A 205 -2.52 9.63 -2.35
CA ASN A 205 -2.57 10.57 -1.25
C ASN A 205 -1.31 10.47 -0.40
N GLN A 206 -0.33 11.36 -0.62
CA GLN A 206 0.93 11.35 0.14
C GLN A 206 0.76 11.67 1.62
N TYR A 207 -0.41 12.18 2.02
CA TYR A 207 -0.66 12.68 3.36
C TYR A 207 -1.42 11.69 4.23
N ILE A 208 -1.99 10.62 3.64
CA ILE A 208 -2.77 9.63 4.39
C ILE A 208 -1.91 8.95 5.47
N LYS A 209 -2.44 8.92 6.69
CA LYS A 209 -1.82 8.33 7.88
C LYS A 209 -2.60 7.07 8.25
N GLU A 210 -2.48 6.02 7.45
CA GLU A 210 -3.23 4.75 7.65
C GLU A 210 -3.03 4.16 9.05
N ASN A 211 -1.83 4.30 9.61
CA ASN A 211 -1.56 3.90 11.00
C ASN A 211 -2.53 4.52 12.02
N LYS A 212 -2.95 5.77 11.81
CA LYS A 212 -3.90 6.48 12.67
C LYS A 212 -5.28 5.82 12.69
N PHE A 213 -5.65 5.14 11.60
CA PHE A 213 -6.89 4.35 11.55
C PHE A 213 -6.80 3.07 12.39
N PHE A 214 -5.65 2.40 12.42
CA PHE A 214 -5.46 1.12 13.12
C PHE A 214 -5.08 1.26 14.61
N GLU A 215 -4.73 2.46 15.06
CA GLU A 215 -4.16 2.67 16.39
C GLU A 215 -5.14 3.17 17.46
N ALA A 216 -6.38 3.51 17.08
CA ALA A 216 -7.31 4.29 17.92
C ALA A 216 -7.62 3.63 19.28
N SER A 217 -7.67 2.29 19.31
CA SER A 217 -7.90 1.49 20.52
C SER A 217 -6.66 0.70 20.99
N VAL A 218 -5.48 1.00 20.45
CA VAL A 218 -4.23 0.30 20.81
C VAL A 218 -3.57 1.01 22.00
N ARG A 219 -3.25 0.26 23.05
CA ARG A 219 -2.58 0.78 24.26
C ARG A 219 -1.19 1.36 23.93
N ASP A 220 -0.85 2.47 24.58
CA ASP A 220 0.43 3.18 24.37
C ASP A 220 1.68 2.34 24.64
N ASN A 221 1.61 1.40 25.59
CA ASN A 221 2.73 0.51 25.91
C ASN A 221 2.75 -0.79 25.08
N SER A 222 1.90 -0.91 24.06
CA SER A 222 1.90 -2.05 23.14
C SER A 222 3.00 -1.90 22.10
N PHE A 223 3.74 -2.99 21.83
CA PHE A 223 4.69 -3.02 20.72
C PHE A 223 4.01 -2.81 19.37
N ILE A 224 2.76 -3.23 19.20
CA ILE A 224 2.00 -3.03 17.96
C ILE A 224 1.81 -1.53 17.65
N LYS A 225 1.68 -0.69 18.68
CA LYS A 225 1.63 0.78 18.49
C LYS A 225 2.93 1.30 17.86
N GLN A 226 4.07 0.72 18.21
CA GLN A 226 5.38 1.08 17.65
C GLN A 226 5.51 0.64 16.18
N VAL A 227 4.97 -0.54 15.84
CA VAL A 227 4.87 -1.00 14.43
C VAL A 227 4.02 -0.03 13.62
N LEU A 228 2.81 0.31 14.10
CA LEU A 228 1.93 1.26 13.43
C LEU A 228 2.58 2.66 13.29
N ASN A 229 3.23 3.16 14.34
CA ASN A 229 3.90 4.47 14.31
C ASN A 229 5.17 4.51 13.44
N SER A 230 5.74 3.36 13.08
CA SER A 230 6.87 3.28 12.14
C SER A 230 6.47 3.54 10.69
N GLN A 231 5.19 3.33 10.36
CA GLN A 231 4.66 3.54 9.02
C GLN A 231 4.69 5.03 8.63
N LYS A 232 5.30 5.35 7.49
CA LYS A 232 5.37 6.72 6.97
C LYS A 232 4.03 7.15 6.36
N PRO A 233 3.67 8.44 6.41
CA PRO A 233 2.52 8.96 5.67
C PRO A 233 2.61 8.67 4.17
N GLY A 234 1.46 8.55 3.50
CA GLY A 234 1.38 8.22 2.08
C GLY A 234 1.67 6.75 1.77
N THR A 235 1.79 5.90 2.79
CA THR A 235 2.02 4.47 2.63
C THR A 235 0.84 3.65 3.17
N SER A 236 0.65 2.44 2.62
CA SER A 236 -0.32 1.45 3.09
C SER A 236 0.32 0.07 3.22
N ASP A 237 -0.03 -0.65 4.28
CA ASP A 237 0.35 -2.05 4.48
C ASP A 237 -0.91 -2.93 4.48
N THR A 238 -1.27 -3.39 3.29
CA THR A 238 -2.39 -4.32 3.11
C THR A 238 -2.03 -5.75 3.50
N SER A 239 -0.74 -6.08 3.60
CA SER A 239 -0.29 -7.41 4.07
C SER A 239 -0.60 -7.60 5.55
N ARG A 240 -0.72 -6.52 6.34
CA ARG A 240 -1.15 -6.57 7.74
C ARG A 240 -2.38 -7.44 7.98
N ILE A 241 -3.34 -7.47 7.06
CA ILE A 241 -4.55 -8.30 7.17
C ILE A 241 -4.24 -9.74 6.77
N ALA A 242 -3.79 -9.96 5.53
CA ALA A 242 -3.34 -11.25 5.02
C ALA A 242 -1.83 -11.38 5.20
N THR A 243 -1.41 -11.55 6.45
CA THR A 243 0.01 -11.41 6.83
C THR A 243 0.86 -12.55 6.29
N ASP A 244 1.99 -12.18 5.70
CA ASP A 244 3.15 -13.04 5.42
C ASP A 244 4.23 -12.92 6.51
N HIS A 245 3.93 -12.16 7.57
CA HIS A 245 4.80 -11.81 8.69
C HIS A 245 5.99 -10.92 8.29
N ILE A 246 5.82 -10.05 7.29
CA ILE A 246 6.78 -9.00 6.93
C ILE A 246 6.11 -7.65 7.12
N ASN A 247 6.71 -6.76 7.92
CA ASN A 247 6.25 -5.37 8.00
C ASN A 247 6.74 -4.60 6.78
N ASN A 248 5.85 -4.27 5.84
CA ASN A 248 6.21 -3.71 4.55
C ASN A 248 5.25 -2.61 4.06
N PRO A 249 5.03 -1.51 4.81
CA PRO A 249 4.23 -0.40 4.31
C PRO A 249 4.80 0.18 3.01
N ASN A 250 3.95 0.43 2.02
CA ASN A 250 4.36 0.92 0.71
C ASN A 250 3.67 2.21 0.30
N ALA A 251 4.45 3.11 -0.30
CA ALA A 251 3.99 4.31 -0.97
C ALA A 251 2.86 4.00 -1.96
N ILE A 252 1.75 4.70 -1.81
CA ILE A 252 0.61 4.63 -2.72
C ILE A 252 1.04 5.22 -4.06
N ASN A 253 0.98 4.42 -5.12
CA ASN A 253 1.48 4.84 -6.44
C ASN A 253 0.57 5.91 -7.06
N ALA A 254 1.22 6.88 -7.71
CA ALA A 254 0.58 7.67 -8.73
C ALA A 254 0.29 6.81 -9.99
N ILE A 255 -0.80 7.12 -10.68
CA ILE A 255 -1.23 6.44 -11.91
C ILE A 255 -1.35 7.49 -13.01
N PHE A 256 -0.38 7.50 -13.92
CA PHE A 256 -0.32 8.37 -15.09
C PHE A 256 0.00 7.55 -16.33
N ASN A 257 -0.39 8.04 -17.51
CA ASN A 257 0.02 7.46 -18.79
C ASN A 257 -0.14 5.94 -18.86
N LEU A 258 -1.22 5.41 -18.26
CA LEU A 258 -1.43 3.96 -18.19
C LEU A 258 -1.55 3.34 -19.60
N GLY A 259 -1.98 4.13 -20.59
CA GLY A 259 -2.01 3.73 -22.00
C GLY A 259 -0.62 3.49 -22.61
N ASP A 260 0.40 4.20 -22.12
CA ASP A 260 1.79 4.12 -22.61
C ASP A 260 2.68 3.24 -21.71
N ARG A 261 2.12 2.67 -20.63
CA ARG A 261 2.84 1.80 -19.72
C ARG A 261 3.33 0.53 -20.43
N PRO A 262 4.63 0.18 -20.35
CA PRO A 262 5.19 -1.01 -20.98
C PRO A 262 4.45 -2.30 -20.61
N ARG A 263 4.38 -3.23 -21.56
CA ARG A 263 3.84 -4.58 -21.38
C ARG A 263 4.90 -5.61 -21.70
N TYR A 264 4.83 -6.74 -21.01
CA TYR A 264 5.76 -7.84 -21.12
C TYR A 264 5.02 -9.16 -21.34
N PRO A 265 5.58 -10.07 -22.15
CA PRO A 265 5.01 -11.39 -22.33
C PRO A 265 5.20 -12.18 -21.03
N GLU A 266 4.08 -12.61 -20.46
CA GLU A 266 4.04 -13.35 -19.21
C GLU A 266 3.25 -14.64 -19.40
N VAL A 267 3.77 -15.76 -18.88
CA VAL A 267 3.04 -17.03 -18.84
C VAL A 267 2.09 -16.99 -17.65
N MET A 268 0.79 -17.15 -17.90
CA MET A 268 -0.28 -17.17 -16.93
C MET A 268 -0.37 -18.55 -16.24
N ASN A 269 -1.20 -18.64 -15.19
CA ASN A 269 -1.39 -19.89 -14.43
C ASN A 269 -2.04 -21.01 -15.25
N ASP A 270 -2.81 -20.67 -16.29
CA ASP A 270 -3.41 -21.62 -17.23
C ASP A 270 -2.46 -22.03 -18.38
N GLY A 271 -1.23 -21.51 -18.39
CA GLY A 271 -0.23 -21.76 -19.43
C GLY A 271 -0.34 -20.87 -20.66
N SER A 272 -1.33 -19.97 -20.74
CA SER A 272 -1.40 -18.96 -21.81
C SER A 272 -0.32 -17.90 -21.64
N THR A 273 0.17 -17.34 -22.75
CA THR A 273 1.07 -16.17 -22.73
C THR A 273 0.26 -14.91 -23.03
N LYS A 274 0.41 -13.87 -22.21
CA LYS A 274 -0.25 -12.58 -22.40
C LYS A 274 0.75 -11.43 -22.24
N ASP A 275 0.62 -10.41 -23.08
CA ASP A 275 1.35 -9.15 -22.91
C ASP A 275 0.64 -8.28 -21.88
N VAL A 276 1.26 -8.11 -20.71
CA VAL A 276 0.66 -7.45 -19.54
C VAL A 276 1.65 -6.53 -18.85
N ASN A 277 1.14 -5.55 -18.12
CA ASN A 277 1.95 -4.63 -17.33
C ASN A 277 2.43 -5.29 -16.02
N HIS A 278 3.54 -4.83 -15.46
CA HIS A 278 4.05 -5.28 -14.17
C HIS A 278 3.49 -4.42 -13.02
N ILE A 279 2.27 -4.69 -12.54
CA ILE A 279 1.51 -3.70 -11.75
C ILE A 279 2.11 -3.38 -10.37
N LEU A 280 2.28 -4.38 -9.49
CA LEU A 280 2.78 -4.19 -8.12
C LEU A 280 4.25 -3.76 -8.07
N LYS A 281 4.75 -3.35 -6.89
CA LYS A 281 6.12 -2.82 -6.71
C LYS A 281 7.22 -3.83 -7.08
N ASP A 282 6.94 -5.12 -6.93
CA ASP A 282 7.75 -6.29 -7.30
C ASP A 282 7.43 -6.82 -8.71
N GLY A 283 6.41 -6.25 -9.36
CA GLY A 283 5.90 -6.74 -10.64
C GLY A 283 5.11 -8.04 -10.54
N ALA A 284 4.49 -8.35 -9.39
CA ALA A 284 3.77 -9.62 -9.20
C ALA A 284 2.41 -9.70 -9.90
N ASP A 285 1.53 -8.68 -9.75
CA ASP A 285 0.17 -8.59 -10.35
C ASP A 285 0.21 -8.42 -11.89
N SER A 286 1.01 -9.24 -12.56
CA SER A 286 1.23 -9.25 -14.00
C SER A 286 0.21 -10.17 -14.67
N THR A 287 -1.06 -9.82 -14.51
CA THR A 287 -2.21 -10.57 -15.07
C THR A 287 -3.19 -9.67 -15.84
N GLY A 288 -2.77 -8.43 -16.12
CA GLY A 288 -3.57 -7.38 -16.76
C GLY A 288 -4.17 -6.40 -15.75
N VAL A 289 -4.40 -5.16 -16.18
CA VAL A 289 -4.85 -4.05 -15.31
C VAL A 289 -6.18 -4.38 -14.62
N ALA A 290 -7.17 -4.89 -15.36
CA ALA A 290 -8.48 -5.23 -14.80
C ALA A 290 -8.38 -6.29 -13.67
N ASN A 291 -7.62 -7.37 -13.88
CA ASN A 291 -7.47 -8.41 -12.87
C ASN A 291 -6.66 -7.95 -11.65
N ALA A 292 -5.59 -7.17 -11.88
CA ALA A 292 -4.84 -6.54 -10.80
C ALA A 292 -5.71 -5.57 -9.99
N SER A 293 -6.63 -4.86 -10.64
CA SER A 293 -7.58 -3.96 -9.97
C SER A 293 -8.60 -4.73 -9.13
N LEU A 294 -9.11 -5.88 -9.60
CA LEU A 294 -10.00 -6.74 -8.81
C LEU A 294 -9.36 -7.22 -7.51
N ARG A 295 -8.08 -7.60 -7.56
CA ARG A 295 -7.32 -7.95 -6.35
C ARG A 295 -7.32 -6.83 -5.32
N VAL A 296 -7.20 -5.57 -5.75
CA VAL A 296 -7.26 -4.40 -4.85
C VAL A 296 -8.61 -4.33 -4.13
N TYR A 297 -9.72 -4.58 -4.84
CA TYR A 297 -11.05 -4.64 -4.23
C TYR A 297 -11.16 -5.76 -3.19
N VAL A 298 -10.62 -6.96 -3.45
CA VAL A 298 -10.56 -8.03 -2.44
C VAL A 298 -9.75 -7.58 -1.22
N ASN A 299 -8.60 -6.92 -1.45
CA ASN A 299 -7.71 -6.39 -0.43
C ASN A 299 -8.39 -5.40 0.53
N ILE A 300 -9.33 -4.60 0.01
CA ILE A 300 -10.14 -3.66 0.81
C ILE A 300 -11.46 -4.27 1.27
N GLY A 301 -11.69 -5.57 1.07
CA GLY A 301 -12.77 -6.33 1.71
C GLY A 301 -13.89 -6.82 0.81
N MET A 302 -13.80 -6.69 -0.52
CA MET A 302 -14.74 -7.35 -1.44
C MET A 302 -14.71 -8.87 -1.22
N CYS A 303 -15.88 -9.50 -1.15
CA CYS A 303 -16.02 -10.92 -0.80
C CYS A 303 -15.34 -11.27 0.54
N GLY A 304 -15.39 -10.37 1.52
CA GLY A 304 -14.63 -10.46 2.77
C GLY A 304 -14.81 -11.77 3.55
N ASP A 305 -16.00 -12.37 3.55
CA ASP A 305 -16.25 -13.66 4.21
C ASP A 305 -15.46 -14.80 3.55
N TYR A 306 -15.42 -14.82 2.22
CA TYR A 306 -14.62 -15.80 1.50
C TYR A 306 -13.13 -15.51 1.71
N TRP A 307 -12.68 -14.28 1.49
CA TRP A 307 -11.27 -13.90 1.64
C TRP A 307 -10.71 -14.24 3.02
N THR A 308 -11.41 -13.84 4.09
CA THR A 308 -10.97 -14.09 5.47
C THR A 308 -11.14 -15.55 5.93
N SER A 309 -11.78 -16.41 5.13
CA SER A 309 -11.79 -17.87 5.37
C SER A 309 -10.51 -18.57 4.90
N LEU A 310 -9.70 -17.92 4.06
CA LEU A 310 -8.50 -18.47 3.43
C LEU A 310 -7.23 -18.26 4.25
N HIS A 311 -7.28 -17.40 5.27
CA HIS A 311 -6.17 -17.12 6.17
C HIS A 311 -6.72 -16.67 7.51
N GLU A 312 -5.87 -16.56 8.52
CA GLU A 312 -6.25 -15.87 9.75
C GLU A 312 -5.91 -14.38 9.63
N PRO A 313 -6.90 -13.46 9.70
CA PRO A 313 -6.62 -12.03 9.64
C PRO A 313 -5.76 -11.53 10.79
N LEU A 314 -4.83 -10.61 10.51
CA LEU A 314 -3.93 -9.91 11.45
C LEU A 314 -2.85 -10.79 12.09
N LEU A 315 -3.19 -11.99 12.57
CA LEU A 315 -2.27 -12.85 13.31
C LEU A 315 -1.58 -13.90 12.44
N GLY A 316 -2.21 -14.37 11.37
CA GLY A 316 -1.63 -15.34 10.43
C GLY A 316 -1.17 -16.67 11.07
N ARG A 317 -1.83 -17.19 12.12
CA ARG A 317 -1.37 -18.43 12.80
C ARG A 317 -1.61 -19.68 11.95
N THR A 318 -2.48 -19.58 10.95
CA THR A 318 -2.75 -20.62 9.96
C THR A 318 -2.14 -20.23 8.61
N PRO A 319 -1.53 -21.18 7.87
CA PRO A 319 -1.08 -20.93 6.51
C PRO A 319 -2.20 -20.35 5.64
N GLN A 320 -1.84 -19.42 4.77
CA GLN A 320 -2.74 -18.88 3.76
C GLN A 320 -3.14 -19.98 2.75
N LYS A 321 -4.26 -19.76 2.08
CA LYS A 321 -4.70 -20.52 0.91
C LYS A 321 -4.93 -19.56 -0.25
N PRO A 322 -4.70 -19.98 -1.51
CA PRO A 322 -5.01 -19.15 -2.67
C PRO A 322 -6.46 -18.70 -2.71
N PHE A 323 -6.68 -17.44 -3.08
CA PHE A 323 -7.99 -16.94 -3.48
C PHE A 323 -8.34 -17.48 -4.87
N ASP A 324 -9.46 -18.19 -4.97
CA ASP A 324 -9.93 -18.80 -6.22
C ASP A 324 -10.90 -17.85 -6.94
N ILE A 325 -10.45 -17.33 -8.08
CA ILE A 325 -11.17 -16.40 -8.93
C ILE A 325 -12.46 -17.01 -9.48
N GLU A 326 -12.43 -18.27 -9.92
CA GLU A 326 -13.62 -18.93 -10.47
C GLU A 326 -14.65 -19.19 -9.39
N LYS A 327 -14.19 -19.56 -8.19
CA LYS A 327 -15.08 -19.68 -7.03
C LYS A 327 -15.71 -18.33 -6.69
N ALA A 328 -14.93 -17.25 -6.63
CA ALA A 328 -15.45 -15.91 -6.35
C ALA A 328 -16.46 -15.47 -7.42
N ARG A 329 -16.17 -15.71 -8.71
CA ARG A 329 -17.09 -15.41 -9.81
C ARG A 329 -18.42 -16.17 -9.67
N LYS A 330 -18.37 -17.43 -9.24
CA LYS A 330 -19.57 -18.25 -9.03
C LYS A 330 -20.37 -17.85 -7.78
N GLU A 331 -19.69 -17.62 -6.67
CA GLU A 331 -20.32 -17.56 -5.34
C GLU A 331 -20.47 -16.15 -4.77
N CYS A 332 -19.68 -15.18 -5.22
CA CYS A 332 -19.70 -13.80 -4.72
C CYS A 332 -20.36 -12.85 -5.72
N LYS A 333 -21.49 -12.26 -5.33
CA LYS A 333 -22.18 -11.24 -6.15
C LYS A 333 -21.31 -10.01 -6.36
N ASP A 334 -20.70 -9.51 -5.29
CA ASP A 334 -19.84 -8.31 -5.33
C ASP A 334 -18.66 -8.48 -6.29
N TRP A 335 -18.11 -9.70 -6.41
CA TRP A 335 -17.09 -10.01 -7.41
C TRP A 335 -17.60 -9.73 -8.82
N ARG A 336 -18.74 -10.34 -9.22
CA ARG A 336 -19.28 -10.21 -10.58
C ARG A 336 -19.63 -8.75 -10.91
N GLU A 337 -20.19 -8.04 -9.94
CA GLU A 337 -20.54 -6.63 -10.11
C GLU A 337 -19.29 -5.76 -10.24
N THR A 338 -18.25 -6.02 -9.44
CA THR A 338 -16.97 -5.29 -9.55
C THR A 338 -16.26 -5.62 -10.86
N GLU A 339 -16.21 -6.90 -11.25
CA GLU A 339 -15.59 -7.37 -12.50
C GLU A 339 -16.18 -6.69 -13.73
N ALA A 340 -17.50 -6.53 -13.78
CA ALA A 340 -18.20 -5.84 -14.86
C ALA A 340 -17.81 -4.35 -15.02
N ARG A 341 -17.22 -3.73 -13.98
CA ARG A 341 -16.85 -2.29 -13.96
C ARG A 341 -15.39 -2.03 -14.33
N MET A 342 -14.53 -3.05 -14.32
CA MET A 342 -13.08 -2.84 -14.39
C MET A 342 -12.61 -2.30 -15.75
N ALA A 343 -13.27 -2.66 -16.84
CA ALA A 343 -12.91 -2.14 -18.17
C ALA A 343 -13.13 -0.63 -18.27
N ASP A 344 -14.24 -0.13 -17.73
CA ASP A 344 -14.53 1.30 -17.68
C ASP A 344 -13.60 2.03 -16.71
N ALA A 345 -13.31 1.44 -15.54
CA ALA A 345 -12.34 1.99 -14.58
C ALA A 345 -10.92 2.11 -15.20
N GLU A 346 -10.47 1.07 -15.92
CA GLU A 346 -9.21 1.12 -16.66
C GLU A 346 -9.23 2.21 -17.75
N THR A 347 -10.35 2.37 -18.46
CA THR A 347 -10.51 3.42 -19.48
C THR A 347 -10.36 4.81 -18.86
N PHE A 348 -10.99 5.06 -17.71
CA PHE A 348 -10.81 6.30 -16.95
C PHE A 348 -9.35 6.53 -16.52
N LEU A 349 -8.69 5.50 -15.96
CA LEU A 349 -7.30 5.62 -15.50
C LEU A 349 -6.31 5.87 -16.65
N LYS A 350 -6.58 5.36 -17.86
CA LYS A 350 -5.79 5.67 -19.08
C LYS A 350 -5.93 7.13 -19.52
N GLY A 351 -7.01 7.80 -19.14
CA GLY A 351 -7.23 9.22 -19.40
C GLY A 351 -6.38 10.14 -18.51
N ILE A 352 -5.78 9.64 -17.42
CA ILE A 352 -5.03 10.48 -16.47
C ILE A 352 -3.68 10.91 -17.07
N LYS A 353 -3.49 12.23 -17.15
CA LYS A 353 -2.32 12.88 -17.76
C LYS A 353 -1.27 13.31 -16.73
N PRO A 354 0.00 13.46 -17.15
CA PRO A 354 1.05 14.05 -16.33
C PRO A 354 0.67 15.43 -15.83
N MET A 355 1.13 15.76 -14.63
CA MET A 355 1.09 17.08 -14.04
C MET A 355 2.50 17.65 -14.00
N HIS A 356 2.83 18.51 -14.97
CA HIS A 356 4.17 19.10 -15.06
C HIS A 356 4.29 20.32 -14.16
N LEU A 357 5.47 20.53 -13.57
CA LEU A 357 5.73 21.68 -12.69
C LEU A 357 5.51 23.02 -13.41
N LYS A 358 5.85 23.12 -14.71
CA LYS A 358 5.63 24.33 -15.51
C LYS A 358 4.16 24.78 -15.56
N ASP A 359 3.22 23.84 -15.40
CA ASP A 359 1.79 24.09 -15.48
C ASP A 359 1.20 24.43 -14.08
N ALA A 360 2.00 24.29 -13.01
CA ALA A 360 1.59 24.59 -11.65
C ALA A 360 1.68 26.11 -11.36
N PRO A 361 0.83 26.65 -10.46
CA PRO A 361 0.83 28.08 -10.14
C PRO A 361 2.16 28.50 -9.49
N GLY A 362 2.90 29.40 -10.16
CA GLY A 362 4.24 29.82 -9.73
C GLY A 362 5.33 28.77 -9.96
N GLY A 363 5.01 27.65 -10.63
CA GLY A 363 5.95 26.56 -10.87
C GLY A 363 7.17 26.95 -11.72
N GLU A 364 7.01 27.90 -12.64
CA GLU A 364 8.10 28.44 -13.46
C GLU A 364 9.23 29.08 -12.63
N GLU A 365 8.95 29.57 -11.41
CA GLU A 365 9.98 30.14 -10.53
C GLU A 365 10.96 29.09 -10.01
N PHE A 366 10.56 27.81 -10.03
CA PHE A 366 11.36 26.68 -9.56
C PHE A 366 12.10 25.95 -10.69
N LEU A 367 11.88 26.34 -11.94
CA LEU A 367 12.53 25.77 -13.11
C LEU A 367 13.72 26.63 -13.53
N THR A 368 14.87 25.99 -13.74
CA THR A 368 16.02 26.68 -14.33
C THR A 368 15.70 27.20 -15.73
N LYS A 369 16.20 28.41 -16.04
CA LYS A 369 16.15 29.02 -17.39
C LYS A 369 17.46 28.83 -18.15
N ASP A 370 18.45 28.19 -17.53
CA ASP A 370 19.74 27.92 -18.14
C ASP A 370 19.64 26.68 -19.05
N GLU A 371 19.64 26.92 -20.36
CA GLU A 371 19.53 25.88 -21.38
C GLU A 371 20.73 24.92 -21.35
N GLU A 372 21.92 25.38 -20.97
CA GLU A 372 23.11 24.52 -20.88
C GLU A 372 23.00 23.59 -19.67
N VAL A 373 22.46 24.06 -18.54
CA VAL A 373 22.15 23.19 -17.39
C VAL A 373 21.11 22.14 -17.77
N LEU A 374 20.04 22.51 -18.49
CA LEU A 374 19.03 21.55 -18.94
C LEU A 374 19.59 20.53 -19.93
N LYS A 375 20.39 20.99 -20.90
CA LYS A 375 21.07 20.12 -21.87
C LYS A 375 22.02 19.15 -21.17
N ARG A 376 22.78 19.63 -20.19
CA ARG A 376 23.63 18.80 -19.36
C ARG A 376 22.82 17.75 -18.58
N GLY A 377 21.73 18.16 -17.93
CA GLY A 377 20.85 17.25 -17.21
C GLY A 377 20.24 16.16 -18.10
N LYS A 378 19.85 16.50 -19.34
CA LYS A 378 19.40 15.54 -20.36
C LYS A 378 20.46 14.48 -20.69
N LEU A 379 21.70 14.90 -20.93
CA LEU A 379 22.81 14.00 -21.25
C LEU A 379 23.19 13.10 -20.07
N VAL A 380 23.20 13.65 -18.86
CA VAL A 380 23.42 12.88 -17.63
C VAL A 380 22.30 11.86 -17.42
N PHE A 381 21.04 12.25 -17.64
CA PHE A 381 19.92 11.33 -17.55
C PHE A 381 20.01 10.21 -18.60
N ALA A 382 20.40 10.53 -19.83
CA ALA A 382 20.61 9.54 -20.89
C ALA A 382 21.63 8.47 -20.49
N SER A 383 22.78 8.88 -19.95
CA SER A 383 23.88 7.98 -19.57
C SER A 383 23.67 7.21 -18.27
N THR A 384 22.88 7.76 -17.35
CA THR A 384 22.79 7.24 -15.97
C THR A 384 21.44 6.61 -15.66
N CYS A 385 20.34 7.15 -16.20
CA CYS A 385 18.99 6.88 -15.71
C CYS A 385 18.06 6.25 -16.76
N ALA A 386 18.18 6.65 -18.04
CA ALA A 386 17.22 6.34 -19.09
C ALA A 386 17.09 4.83 -19.38
N SER A 387 18.14 4.05 -19.12
CA SER A 387 18.12 2.60 -19.29
C SER A 387 17.13 1.89 -18.38
N CYS A 388 16.72 2.48 -17.25
CA CYS A 388 15.64 2.00 -16.39
C CYS A 388 14.42 2.95 -16.47
N HIS A 389 14.63 4.26 -16.39
CA HIS A 389 13.56 5.28 -16.26
C HIS A 389 13.05 5.85 -17.59
N SER A 390 13.01 5.03 -18.65
CA SER A 390 12.39 5.38 -19.93
C SER A 390 11.71 4.16 -20.54
N SER A 391 10.46 4.33 -20.99
CA SER A 391 9.79 3.31 -21.81
C SER A 391 10.22 3.38 -23.27
N LYS A 392 10.77 4.51 -23.71
CA LYS A 392 11.44 4.64 -25.01
C LYS A 392 12.80 3.97 -24.93
N LYS A 393 12.96 2.89 -25.69
CA LYS A 393 14.18 2.07 -25.77
C LYS A 393 14.78 2.12 -27.18
N PRO A 394 16.11 2.01 -27.31
CA PRO A 394 16.72 1.81 -28.61
C PRO A 394 16.18 0.53 -29.26
N PRO A 395 16.01 0.50 -30.59
CA PRO A 395 15.78 -0.73 -31.35
C PRO A 395 16.79 -1.81 -30.97
N ALA A 396 16.39 -3.08 -31.04
CA ALA A 396 17.20 -4.21 -30.56
C ALA A 396 18.59 -4.28 -31.23
N GLU A 397 18.68 -3.89 -32.50
CA GLU A 397 19.92 -3.86 -33.27
C GLU A 397 20.90 -2.79 -32.76
N ILE A 398 20.37 -1.65 -32.34
CA ILE A 398 21.14 -0.54 -31.73
C ILE A 398 21.50 -0.89 -30.28
N ALA A 399 20.56 -1.50 -29.55
CA ALA A 399 20.72 -1.89 -28.15
C ALA A 399 21.84 -2.92 -27.93
N ALA A 400 22.20 -3.68 -28.96
CA ALA A 400 23.26 -4.69 -28.90
C ALA A 400 24.68 -4.09 -28.75
N ASP A 401 24.87 -2.83 -29.14
CA ASP A 401 26.12 -2.09 -28.96
C ASP A 401 25.93 -1.01 -27.89
N PRO A 402 26.60 -1.11 -26.72
CA PRO A 402 26.45 -0.13 -25.64
C PRO A 402 26.73 1.31 -26.04
N GLU A 403 27.68 1.56 -26.95
CA GLU A 403 28.00 2.92 -27.40
C GLU A 403 26.90 3.49 -28.30
N GLN A 404 26.33 2.65 -29.17
CA GLN A 404 25.22 3.07 -30.03
C GLN A 404 23.93 3.25 -29.24
N ALA A 405 23.65 2.36 -28.28
CA ALA A 405 22.54 2.50 -27.35
C ALA A 405 22.64 3.81 -26.55
N GLN A 406 23.83 4.13 -26.07
CA GLN A 406 24.11 5.38 -25.35
C GLN A 406 23.82 6.62 -26.22
N LYS A 407 24.37 6.66 -27.44
CA LYS A 407 24.10 7.75 -28.40
C LYS A 407 22.62 7.89 -28.73
N TRP A 408 21.91 6.78 -28.89
CA TRP A 408 20.47 6.79 -29.13
C TRP A 408 19.70 7.42 -27.96
N TYR A 409 20.05 7.10 -26.71
CA TYR A 409 19.42 7.75 -25.56
C TYR A 409 19.71 9.24 -25.53
N GLU A 410 20.95 9.66 -25.81
CA GLU A 410 21.31 11.09 -25.88
C GLU A 410 20.47 11.83 -26.93
N GLU A 411 20.38 11.30 -28.15
CA GLU A 411 19.57 11.88 -29.24
C GLU A 411 18.08 11.93 -28.86
N SER A 412 17.55 10.86 -28.26
CA SER A 412 16.16 10.77 -27.80
C SER A 412 15.84 11.82 -26.72
N LEU A 413 16.74 12.02 -25.76
CA LEU A 413 16.60 12.97 -24.65
C LEU A 413 16.70 14.44 -25.11
N LEU A 414 17.53 14.70 -26.11
CA LEU A 414 17.66 16.03 -26.70
C LEU A 414 16.45 16.41 -27.56
N SER A 415 15.71 15.43 -28.08
CA SER A 415 14.49 15.66 -28.85
C SER A 415 13.38 16.33 -28.03
N SER A 416 12.63 17.23 -28.66
CA SER A 416 11.48 17.91 -28.04
C SER A 416 10.33 16.94 -27.71
N ASN A 417 10.25 15.81 -28.41
CA ASN A 417 9.21 14.81 -28.22
C ASN A 417 9.59 13.73 -27.18
N PHE A 418 10.68 13.87 -26.43
CA PHE A 418 11.15 12.83 -25.50
C PHE A 418 10.06 12.34 -24.55
N LEU A 419 9.26 13.26 -23.98
CA LEU A 419 8.19 12.94 -23.03
C LEU A 419 6.92 12.39 -23.69
N ASP A 420 6.72 12.61 -24.99
CA ASP A 420 5.53 12.14 -25.71
C ASP A 420 5.47 10.61 -25.70
N HIS A 421 4.41 10.01 -25.16
CA HIS A 421 4.27 8.56 -25.01
C HIS A 421 5.43 7.89 -24.26
N ASN A 422 6.10 8.62 -23.36
CA ASN A 422 7.11 8.06 -22.46
C ASN A 422 6.50 7.88 -21.07
N PHE A 423 6.49 6.64 -20.58
CA PHE A 423 6.04 6.29 -19.23
C PHE A 423 7.09 6.59 -18.17
N LEU A 424 8.30 7.03 -18.57
CA LEU A 424 9.44 7.34 -17.69
C LEU A 424 9.79 6.21 -16.73
N SER A 425 9.60 4.99 -17.22
CA SER A 425 9.96 3.72 -16.59
C SER A 425 9.86 2.65 -17.66
N ASP A 426 10.77 1.69 -17.62
CA ASP A 426 10.65 0.48 -18.39
C ASP A 426 9.73 -0.54 -17.73
N ASP A 427 9.35 -0.38 -16.48
CA ASP A 427 8.50 -1.32 -15.74
C ASP A 427 9.14 -2.73 -15.62
N GLN A 428 10.45 -2.88 -15.89
CA GLN A 428 11.19 -4.15 -15.80
C GLN A 428 11.47 -4.55 -14.36
N ARG A 429 11.58 -5.84 -14.09
CA ARG A 429 11.93 -6.38 -12.76
C ARG A 429 13.45 -6.46 -12.59
N TYR A 430 13.99 -5.73 -11.62
CA TYR A 430 15.39 -5.75 -11.25
C TYR A 430 15.62 -6.43 -9.89
N PRO A 431 16.68 -7.23 -9.74
CA PRO A 431 17.07 -7.80 -8.45
C PRO A 431 17.29 -6.72 -7.38
N VAL A 432 16.79 -6.95 -6.17
CA VAL A 432 17.10 -6.09 -5.01
C VAL A 432 18.59 -6.08 -4.68
N THR A 433 19.34 -7.12 -5.04
CA THR A 433 20.81 -7.16 -4.94
C THR A 433 21.52 -6.17 -5.86
N LEU A 434 20.83 -5.70 -6.91
CA LEU A 434 21.30 -4.61 -7.78
C LEU A 434 20.79 -3.24 -7.30
N ILE A 435 19.49 -3.15 -6.98
CA ILE A 435 18.84 -1.88 -6.62
C ILE A 435 19.25 -1.41 -5.22
N GLY A 436 19.39 -2.33 -4.27
CA GLY A 436 19.88 -2.09 -2.91
C GLY A 436 18.91 -1.37 -1.97
N THR A 437 17.71 -0.99 -2.41
CA THR A 437 16.70 -0.37 -1.53
C THR A 437 16.16 -1.38 -0.53
N ASN A 438 15.61 -0.90 0.60
CA ASN A 438 15.10 -1.77 1.67
C ASN A 438 14.32 -2.98 1.13
N ALA A 439 14.69 -4.19 1.56
CA ALA A 439 14.23 -5.42 0.91
C ALA A 439 12.80 -5.84 1.27
N ALA A 440 12.18 -5.26 2.31
CA ALA A 440 10.95 -5.78 2.90
C ALA A 440 9.81 -5.96 1.90
N ARG A 441 9.61 -5.02 0.98
CA ARG A 441 8.56 -5.17 -0.03
C ARG A 441 8.87 -6.25 -1.05
N SER A 442 10.11 -6.35 -1.52
CA SER A 442 10.53 -7.37 -2.49
C SER A 442 10.49 -8.80 -1.94
N LEU A 443 10.50 -8.96 -0.62
CA LEU A 443 10.46 -10.26 0.06
C LEU A 443 9.03 -10.73 0.40
N GLY A 444 8.01 -9.93 0.11
CA GLY A 444 6.61 -10.27 0.38
C GLY A 444 6.16 -11.55 -0.33
N THR A 445 5.53 -12.48 0.39
CA THR A 445 5.22 -13.81 -0.15
C THR A 445 3.79 -13.96 -0.66
N ASN A 446 2.92 -12.98 -0.42
CA ASN A 446 1.48 -13.09 -0.71
C ASN A 446 1.15 -13.41 -2.17
N ALA A 447 1.98 -13.00 -3.13
CA ALA A 447 1.80 -13.27 -4.55
C ALA A 447 2.54 -14.52 -5.06
N THR A 448 3.19 -15.28 -4.17
CA THR A 448 3.89 -16.52 -4.54
C THR A 448 2.94 -17.72 -4.52
N LYS A 449 3.44 -18.85 -5.03
CA LYS A 449 2.68 -20.11 -5.10
C LYS A 449 2.13 -20.51 -3.73
N GLY A 450 0.85 -20.88 -3.69
CA GLY A 450 0.17 -21.35 -2.48
C GLY A 450 -0.27 -20.25 -1.51
N HIS A 451 0.05 -18.98 -1.78
CA HIS A 451 -0.36 -17.85 -0.95
C HIS A 451 -1.61 -17.16 -1.52
N ILE A 452 -2.14 -16.21 -0.77
CA ILE A 452 -3.46 -15.61 -0.99
C ILE A 452 -3.65 -15.05 -2.42
N TRP A 453 -2.60 -14.48 -3.02
CA TRP A 453 -2.64 -13.86 -4.37
C TRP A 453 -2.04 -14.73 -5.47
N ASP A 454 -1.89 -16.06 -5.27
CA ASP A 454 -1.33 -16.97 -6.27
C ASP A 454 -2.03 -16.86 -7.64
N GLN A 455 -3.37 -16.76 -7.66
CA GLN A 455 -4.11 -16.62 -8.93
C GLN A 455 -4.02 -15.23 -9.58
N PHE A 456 -3.50 -14.22 -8.87
CA PHE A 456 -3.36 -12.85 -9.36
C PHE A 456 -1.95 -12.54 -9.88
N SER A 457 -0.99 -13.43 -9.66
CA SER A 457 0.35 -13.37 -10.23
C SER A 457 0.53 -14.35 -11.38
N SER A 458 1.40 -13.99 -12.33
CA SER A 458 1.78 -14.86 -13.44
C SER A 458 2.64 -16.04 -12.96
N LYS A 459 2.69 -17.10 -13.76
CA LYS A 459 3.64 -18.18 -13.60
C LYS A 459 5.08 -17.69 -13.80
N THR A 460 5.31 -16.84 -14.81
CA THR A 460 6.63 -16.23 -15.08
C THR A 460 7.17 -15.47 -13.86
N TYR A 461 6.35 -14.69 -13.16
CA TYR A 461 6.75 -14.05 -11.89
C TYR A 461 7.15 -15.09 -10.83
N LYS A 462 6.30 -16.10 -10.60
CA LYS A 462 6.54 -17.15 -9.59
C LYS A 462 7.72 -18.07 -9.92
N GLU A 463 8.28 -17.98 -11.12
CA GLU A 463 9.44 -18.76 -11.56
C GLU A 463 10.71 -17.92 -11.64
N LEU A 464 10.68 -16.64 -11.22
CA LEU A 464 11.88 -15.83 -11.14
C LEU A 464 12.92 -16.51 -10.23
N PRO A 465 14.20 -16.54 -10.68
CA PRO A 465 15.26 -17.20 -9.93
C PRO A 465 15.60 -16.42 -8.65
N SER A 466 16.36 -17.05 -7.76
CA SER A 466 16.94 -16.34 -6.62
C SER A 466 17.87 -15.22 -7.12
N PRO A 467 17.72 -13.97 -6.63
CA PRO A 467 18.64 -12.88 -6.94
C PRO A 467 19.98 -12.96 -6.17
N GLY A 468 20.18 -14.00 -5.35
CA GLY A 468 21.40 -14.24 -4.59
C GLY A 468 21.30 -13.86 -3.10
N THR A 469 22.38 -13.30 -2.56
CA THR A 469 22.53 -12.96 -1.14
C THR A 469 22.67 -11.45 -0.99
N LEU A 470 21.94 -10.88 -0.03
CA LEU A 470 22.13 -9.50 0.43
C LEU A 470 23.11 -9.48 1.61
N SER A 471 23.99 -8.48 1.63
CA SER A 471 24.82 -8.14 2.79
C SER A 471 24.24 -6.88 3.43
N LEU A 472 23.63 -7.02 4.61
CA LEU A 472 22.81 -5.98 5.24
C LEU A 472 23.46 -5.43 6.52
N TYR A 473 23.18 -4.16 6.84
CA TYR A 473 23.63 -3.54 8.09
C TYR A 473 23.12 -4.31 9.32
N ASN A 474 24.01 -4.56 10.26
CA ASN A 474 23.70 -5.27 11.50
C ASN A 474 23.70 -4.29 12.70
N PRO A 475 22.53 -3.90 13.23
CA PRO A 475 22.44 -2.95 14.35
C PRO A 475 22.94 -3.52 15.69
N PHE A 476 23.38 -4.78 15.74
CA PHE A 476 23.88 -5.44 16.95
C PHE A 476 25.39 -5.77 16.91
N ASP A 477 26.01 -5.76 15.73
CA ASP A 477 27.45 -5.98 15.52
C ASP A 477 27.84 -5.44 14.13
N GLU A 478 28.16 -4.14 14.05
CA GLU A 478 28.46 -3.44 12.78
C GLU A 478 29.61 -4.07 11.98
N LYS A 479 30.50 -4.81 12.66
CA LYS A 479 31.63 -5.52 12.02
C LYS A 479 31.20 -6.80 11.32
N LYS A 480 29.95 -7.23 11.48
CA LYS A 480 29.41 -8.47 10.92
C LYS A 480 28.07 -8.21 10.25
N PRO A 481 28.09 -7.86 8.95
CA PRO A 481 26.88 -7.74 8.15
C PRO A 481 25.99 -8.99 8.25
N ILE A 482 24.69 -8.79 8.10
CA ILE A 482 23.72 -9.89 8.01
C ILE A 482 23.72 -10.38 6.56
N GLU A 483 24.19 -11.61 6.37
CA GLU A 483 24.10 -12.29 5.07
C GLU A 483 22.72 -12.95 4.95
N PHE A 484 21.88 -12.42 4.09
CA PHE A 484 20.51 -12.89 3.87
C PHE A 484 20.35 -13.47 2.47
N LYS A 485 20.18 -14.79 2.38
CA LYS A 485 19.94 -15.49 1.11
C LYS A 485 18.47 -15.36 0.73
N ILE A 486 18.21 -14.79 -0.45
CA ILE A 486 16.86 -14.67 -1.00
C ILE A 486 16.50 -15.98 -1.71
N PRO A 487 15.35 -16.61 -1.45
CA PRO A 487 14.93 -17.81 -2.17
C PRO A 487 14.54 -17.47 -3.63
N ASP A 488 14.40 -18.49 -4.45
CA ASP A 488 13.72 -18.37 -5.74
C ASP A 488 12.19 -18.23 -5.53
N GLY A 489 11.43 -18.19 -6.63
CA GLY A 489 9.98 -18.27 -6.57
C GLY A 489 9.26 -16.91 -6.61
N GLY A 490 9.89 -15.91 -7.23
CA GLY A 490 9.31 -14.56 -7.38
C GLY A 490 9.80 -13.50 -6.40
N LEU A 491 10.63 -13.86 -5.41
CA LEU A 491 11.07 -12.92 -4.38
C LEU A 491 12.34 -12.14 -4.75
N GLY A 492 12.49 -10.96 -4.16
CA GLY A 492 13.69 -10.14 -4.23
C GLY A 492 13.83 -9.33 -5.51
N TYR A 493 12.71 -8.93 -6.10
CA TYR A 493 12.66 -8.06 -7.27
C TYR A 493 11.87 -6.78 -6.99
N TYR A 494 12.30 -5.69 -7.61
CA TYR A 494 11.55 -4.44 -7.72
C TYR A 494 11.38 -4.09 -9.19
N ARG A 495 10.21 -3.57 -9.56
CA ARG A 495 10.08 -2.89 -10.84
C ARG A 495 10.52 -1.44 -10.76
N THR A 496 10.97 -0.88 -11.89
CA THR A 496 11.30 0.54 -11.96
C THR A 496 10.05 1.41 -11.75
N PRO A 497 10.03 2.36 -10.79
CA PRO A 497 8.93 3.31 -10.67
C PRO A 497 8.96 4.35 -11.80
N SER A 498 7.78 4.79 -12.26
CA SER A 498 7.65 5.91 -13.20
C SER A 498 8.08 7.21 -12.54
N LEU A 499 8.77 8.08 -13.29
CA LEU A 499 9.13 9.43 -12.87
C LEU A 499 8.12 10.50 -13.32
N VAL A 500 7.00 10.12 -13.93
CA VAL A 500 5.97 11.08 -14.33
C VAL A 500 5.48 11.86 -13.10
N SER A 501 5.57 13.19 -13.16
CA SER A 501 5.18 14.11 -12.07
C SER A 501 5.90 13.86 -10.74
N ILE A 502 7.12 13.31 -10.78
CA ILE A 502 7.89 12.96 -9.58
C ILE A 502 8.16 14.14 -8.64
N TRP A 503 8.17 15.37 -9.19
CA TRP A 503 8.31 16.60 -8.40
C TRP A 503 7.21 16.78 -7.35
N ALA A 504 6.05 16.16 -7.53
CA ALA A 504 4.88 16.32 -6.67
C ALA A 504 4.70 15.19 -5.64
N THR A 505 5.49 14.11 -5.71
CA THR A 505 5.21 12.85 -4.99
C THR A 505 6.26 12.46 -3.98
N ALA A 506 7.22 13.33 -3.66
CA ALA A 506 8.18 13.09 -2.58
C ALA A 506 7.46 13.02 -1.20
N PRO A 507 7.99 12.29 -0.20
CA PRO A 507 9.26 11.55 -0.20
C PRO A 507 9.32 10.36 -1.18
N LEU A 508 10.54 9.96 -1.55
CA LEU A 508 10.81 8.92 -2.54
C LEU A 508 11.06 7.54 -1.89
N LEU A 509 11.38 6.57 -2.75
CA LEU A 509 11.46 5.12 -2.49
C LEU A 509 10.10 4.47 -2.24
N HIS A 510 10.09 3.13 -2.21
CA HIS A 510 8.84 2.37 -2.11
C HIS A 510 8.12 2.54 -0.78
N ASN A 511 8.76 3.12 0.24
CA ASN A 511 8.32 3.25 1.63
C ASN A 511 8.32 4.71 2.14
N ASN A 512 8.48 5.72 1.26
CA ASN A 512 8.48 7.16 1.59
C ASN A 512 9.50 7.58 2.66
N THR A 513 10.71 7.01 2.62
CA THR A 513 11.77 7.29 3.60
C THR A 513 12.88 8.19 3.07
N LEU A 514 12.96 8.40 1.75
CA LEU A 514 13.99 9.24 1.16
C LEU A 514 13.45 10.64 0.87
N GLY A 515 13.75 11.57 1.76
CA GLY A 515 13.44 12.99 1.58
C GLY A 515 12.55 13.58 2.67
N LEU A 516 12.35 14.88 2.59
CA LEU A 516 11.57 15.69 3.52
C LEU A 516 10.07 15.37 3.38
N TYR A 517 9.42 15.12 4.50
CA TYR A 517 7.97 15.14 4.62
C TYR A 517 7.54 16.38 5.40
N ASN A 518 7.07 17.42 4.71
CA ASN A 518 6.73 18.73 5.31
C ASN A 518 5.23 18.99 5.48
N GLU A 519 4.36 18.04 5.13
CA GLU A 519 2.89 18.17 5.18
C GLU A 519 2.32 19.37 4.39
N ASP A 520 3.11 19.99 3.52
CA ASP A 520 2.73 21.17 2.74
C ASP A 520 2.35 20.76 1.30
N PRO A 521 1.06 20.85 0.93
CA PRO A 521 0.60 20.52 -0.42
C PRO A 521 0.83 21.63 -1.45
N SER A 522 1.38 22.78 -1.06
CA SER A 522 1.72 23.86 -1.98
C SER A 522 2.77 23.45 -3.01
N VAL A 523 2.83 24.16 -4.14
CA VAL A 523 3.88 23.95 -5.16
C VAL A 523 5.27 24.06 -4.54
N LYS A 524 5.50 25.07 -3.69
CA LYS A 524 6.77 25.28 -2.99
C LYS A 524 7.10 24.10 -2.07
N GLY A 525 6.15 23.66 -1.25
CA GLY A 525 6.35 22.55 -0.32
C GLY A 525 6.70 21.24 -1.02
N ARG A 526 6.04 20.95 -2.16
CA ARG A 526 6.35 19.78 -2.99
C ARG A 526 7.71 19.85 -3.65
N VAL A 527 8.08 21.01 -4.22
CA VAL A 527 9.41 21.21 -4.80
C VAL A 527 10.50 21.09 -3.74
N GLU A 528 10.31 21.63 -2.54
CA GLU A 528 11.25 21.49 -1.43
C GLU A 528 11.44 20.01 -1.04
N ALA A 529 10.35 19.25 -0.91
CA ALA A 529 10.40 17.82 -0.64
C ALA A 529 11.10 17.02 -1.75
N TYR A 530 10.80 17.34 -3.02
CA TYR A 530 11.46 16.75 -4.18
C TYR A 530 12.96 17.03 -4.21
N THR A 531 13.35 18.30 -4.01
CA THR A 531 14.76 18.70 -4.02
C THR A 531 15.53 18.02 -2.91
N ASP A 532 15.01 17.98 -1.67
CA ASP A 532 15.65 17.26 -0.57
C ASP A 532 15.77 15.75 -0.85
N ALA A 533 14.72 15.13 -1.39
CA ALA A 533 14.74 13.71 -1.74
C ALA A 533 15.78 13.39 -2.83
N MET A 534 15.83 14.19 -3.90
CA MET A 534 16.80 13.99 -4.97
C MET A 534 18.23 14.32 -4.55
N GLU A 535 18.43 15.31 -3.67
CA GLU A 535 19.73 15.54 -3.06
C GLU A 535 20.18 14.35 -2.23
N LYS A 536 19.32 13.80 -1.36
CA LYS A 536 19.66 12.60 -0.59
C LYS A 536 19.85 11.36 -1.48
N LEU A 537 19.16 11.29 -2.63
CA LEU A 537 19.36 10.24 -3.62
C LEU A 537 20.79 10.29 -4.19
N LEU A 538 21.24 11.46 -4.63
CA LEU A 538 22.50 11.68 -5.33
C LEU A 538 23.70 11.95 -4.41
N TRP A 539 23.49 12.33 -3.16
CA TRP A 539 24.50 12.46 -2.11
C TRP A 539 24.11 11.57 -0.92
N PRO A 540 24.36 10.24 -1.01
CA PRO A 540 23.96 9.28 0.02
C PRO A 540 24.48 9.59 1.43
N GLU A 541 25.61 10.28 1.54
CA GLU A 541 26.17 10.75 2.80
C GLU A 541 25.30 11.79 3.53
N LYS A 542 24.30 12.38 2.85
CA LYS A 542 23.28 13.25 3.47
C LYS A 542 22.11 12.47 4.07
N ARG A 543 22.02 11.15 3.86
CA ARG A 543 20.94 10.31 4.39
C ARG A 543 21.12 10.09 5.89
N GLU A 544 20.01 9.86 6.59
CA GLU A 544 20.01 9.73 8.05
C GLU A 544 20.33 8.30 8.50
N GLY A 545 20.15 7.30 7.62
CA GLY A 545 20.28 5.89 7.99
C GLY A 545 19.12 5.49 8.90
N ILE A 546 17.90 5.74 8.44
CA ILE A 546 16.67 5.62 9.21
C ILE A 546 16.48 4.16 9.65
N ILE A 547 16.49 3.93 10.96
CA ILE A 547 16.08 2.67 11.56
C ILE A 547 14.94 2.97 12.53
N SER A 548 13.71 2.52 12.23
CA SER A 548 12.60 2.66 13.17
C SER A 548 12.89 1.90 14.46
N ARG A 549 12.81 2.60 15.59
CA ARG A 549 13.09 2.06 16.93
C ARG A 549 11.96 2.39 17.88
N THR A 550 11.75 1.52 18.86
CA THR A 550 10.80 1.78 19.95
C THR A 550 11.17 3.06 20.71
N ASP A 551 10.21 3.97 20.89
CA ASP A 551 10.45 5.25 21.55
C ASP A 551 10.43 5.16 23.09
N ARG A 552 9.89 4.07 23.62
CA ARG A 552 9.71 3.77 25.05
C ARG A 552 9.72 2.25 25.29
N ASP A 553 9.75 1.86 26.56
CA ASP A 553 9.56 0.47 26.94
C ASP A 553 8.14 0.01 26.61
N THR A 554 8.05 -1.10 25.89
CA THR A 554 6.78 -1.67 25.44
C THR A 554 6.69 -3.15 25.76
N LYS A 555 5.55 -3.75 25.44
CA LYS A 555 5.30 -5.18 25.62
C LYS A 555 4.78 -5.75 24.30
N LEU A 556 5.43 -6.82 23.83
CA LEU A 556 4.89 -7.69 22.82
C LEU A 556 4.05 -8.76 23.51
N GLU A 557 2.75 -8.73 23.25
CA GLU A 557 1.79 -9.69 23.79
C GLU A 557 1.61 -10.83 22.79
N LEU A 558 1.54 -12.07 23.29
CA LEU A 558 1.38 -13.25 22.43
C LEU A 558 0.16 -14.08 22.89
N PRO A 559 -0.86 -14.24 22.02
CA PRO A 559 -0.98 -13.60 20.71
C PRO A 559 -1.16 -12.06 20.80
N PRO A 560 -0.68 -11.28 19.81
CA PRO A 560 -0.88 -9.83 19.80
C PRO A 560 -2.36 -9.44 19.89
N GLY A 561 -2.70 -8.48 20.75
CA GLY A 561 -4.09 -7.99 20.90
C GLY A 561 -5.02 -8.86 21.75
N ASP A 562 -4.54 -9.99 22.31
CA ASP A 562 -5.29 -10.79 23.27
C ASP A 562 -5.44 -10.02 24.61
N PRO A 563 -6.65 -9.88 25.18
CA PRO A 563 -6.82 -9.28 26.51
C PRO A 563 -6.11 -10.07 27.62
N ASN A 564 -5.91 -11.36 27.44
CA ASN A 564 -5.29 -12.29 28.37
C ASN A 564 -4.15 -13.06 27.68
N PRO A 565 -3.09 -12.36 27.25
CA PRO A 565 -2.04 -12.98 26.45
C PRO A 565 -1.29 -14.00 27.30
N ARG A 566 -1.02 -15.17 26.70
CA ARG A 566 -0.29 -16.26 27.36
C ARG A 566 1.16 -15.86 27.69
N PHE A 567 1.75 -15.01 26.85
CA PHE A 567 3.09 -14.48 27.08
C PHE A 567 3.14 -12.96 26.87
N ARG A 568 3.99 -12.31 27.67
CA ARG A 568 4.32 -10.89 27.54
C ARG A 568 5.83 -10.76 27.48
N LEU A 569 6.37 -10.44 26.31
CA LEU A 569 7.78 -10.16 26.12
C LEU A 569 8.02 -8.65 26.32
N PRO A 570 8.82 -8.21 27.29
CA PRO A 570 9.21 -6.80 27.37
C PRO A 570 10.10 -6.46 26.16
N VAL A 571 9.82 -5.33 25.54
CA VAL A 571 10.57 -4.78 24.40
C VAL A 571 11.12 -3.42 24.85
N PRO A 572 12.43 -3.33 25.18
CA PRO A 572 13.03 -2.09 25.66
C PRO A 572 12.96 -0.96 24.64
N LYS A 573 13.00 0.29 25.10
CA LYS A 573 13.26 1.47 24.28
C LYS A 573 14.52 1.28 23.42
N GLY A 574 14.49 1.76 22.18
CA GLY A 574 15.61 1.70 21.23
C GLY A 574 15.70 0.40 20.42
N THR A 575 14.79 -0.56 20.65
CA THR A 575 14.75 -1.82 19.90
C THR A 575 14.31 -1.55 18.46
N PRO A 576 15.05 -2.03 17.42
CA PRO A 576 14.59 -1.94 16.05
C PRO A 576 13.21 -2.58 15.87
N VAL A 577 12.25 -1.84 15.34
CA VAL A 577 10.84 -2.28 15.19
C VAL A 577 10.79 -3.52 14.29
N ASN A 578 11.47 -3.49 13.14
CA ASN A 578 11.46 -4.61 12.20
C ASN A 578 12.17 -5.87 12.69
N LEU A 579 12.86 -5.84 13.85
CA LEU A 579 13.42 -7.06 14.46
C LEU A 579 12.31 -8.04 14.84
N LEU A 580 11.19 -7.50 15.32
CA LEU A 580 10.05 -8.27 15.81
C LEU A 580 8.82 -8.16 14.90
N ALA A 581 8.73 -7.12 14.07
CA ALA A 581 7.60 -6.93 13.16
C ALA A 581 7.67 -7.85 11.92
N SER A 582 8.85 -8.37 11.58
CA SER A 582 9.09 -9.21 10.39
C SER A 582 9.44 -10.67 10.74
N ILE A 583 8.86 -11.21 11.81
CA ILE A 583 9.07 -12.61 12.24
C ILE A 583 7.74 -13.36 12.35
N ASN A 584 7.72 -14.63 11.94
CA ASN A 584 6.67 -15.54 12.38
C ASN A 584 6.96 -16.00 13.81
N ILE A 585 6.37 -15.31 14.79
CA ILE A 585 6.64 -15.55 16.21
C ILE A 585 6.30 -16.99 16.64
N ARG A 586 5.34 -17.66 15.99
CA ARG A 586 5.00 -19.05 16.30
C ARG A 586 6.11 -20.01 15.91
N GLU A 587 6.58 -19.91 14.66
CA GLU A 587 7.72 -20.69 14.17
C GLU A 587 8.96 -20.39 15.01
N ALA A 588 9.17 -19.13 15.39
CA ALA A 588 10.24 -18.72 16.27
C ALA A 588 10.15 -19.38 17.65
N ILE A 589 8.97 -19.43 18.29
CA ILE A 589 8.81 -20.10 19.60
C ILE A 589 9.07 -21.61 19.50
N THR A 590 8.53 -22.29 18.48
CA THR A 590 8.68 -23.75 18.34
C THR A 590 10.10 -24.17 17.99
N SER A 591 10.82 -23.35 17.20
CA SER A 591 12.19 -23.67 16.77
C SER A 591 13.27 -23.16 17.73
N LEU A 592 13.01 -22.10 18.50
CA LEU A 592 14.05 -21.39 19.27
C LEU A 592 14.00 -21.62 20.79
N ASN A 593 13.00 -22.38 21.30
CA ASN A 593 12.82 -22.65 22.74
C ASN A 593 12.97 -21.37 23.60
N LEU A 594 12.30 -20.29 23.18
CA LEU A 594 12.44 -18.91 23.70
C LEU A 594 12.15 -18.78 25.21
N GLY A 595 11.51 -19.78 25.81
CA GLY A 595 11.18 -19.84 27.25
C GLY A 595 12.37 -19.63 28.19
N ASN A 596 13.57 -20.08 27.80
CA ASN A 596 14.77 -19.94 28.62
C ASN A 596 15.64 -18.73 28.26
N LEU A 597 15.28 -17.98 27.22
CA LEU A 597 16.07 -16.85 26.70
C LEU A 597 15.66 -15.50 27.33
N PHE A 598 14.59 -15.49 28.15
CA PHE A 598 14.11 -14.32 28.87
C PHE A 598 15.06 -13.85 29.99
N GLN A 599 16.03 -14.67 30.42
CA GLN A 599 17.07 -14.26 31.37
C GLN A 599 18.12 -13.31 30.77
N ASP A 600 18.15 -13.15 29.44
CA ASP A 600 19.06 -12.24 28.73
C ASP A 600 18.50 -10.80 28.59
N LEU A 601 17.33 -10.52 29.16
CA LEU A 601 16.71 -9.18 29.21
C LEU A 601 17.06 -8.51 30.54
N LYS A 602 17.90 -7.45 30.53
CA LYS A 602 18.16 -6.63 31.73
C LYS A 602 17.53 -5.23 31.62
N PRO A 603 17.24 -4.58 32.75
CA PRO A 603 16.57 -3.27 32.80
C PRO A 603 17.36 -2.10 32.18
N GLU A 604 18.66 -2.25 31.88
CA GLU A 604 19.56 -1.13 31.57
C GLU A 604 20.24 -1.20 30.18
N GLY A 605 19.55 -1.65 29.10
CA GLY A 605 19.99 -1.28 27.73
C GLY A 605 20.05 -2.35 26.61
N GLY A 606 18.96 -3.09 26.34
CA GLY A 606 18.72 -3.72 25.03
C GLY A 606 18.81 -5.26 24.96
N ILE A 607 18.56 -5.81 23.75
CA ILE A 607 18.56 -7.26 23.44
C ILE A 607 20.01 -7.74 23.21
N LYS A 608 20.52 -8.66 24.04
CA LYS A 608 21.87 -9.25 23.89
C LYS A 608 22.03 -10.13 22.64
N GLY A 609 23.28 -10.34 22.23
CA GLY A 609 23.68 -11.06 21.03
C GLY A 609 23.16 -12.50 20.84
N LYS A 610 22.81 -13.26 21.89
CA LYS A 610 22.22 -14.60 21.68
C LYS A 610 20.77 -14.51 21.23
N LEU A 611 19.93 -13.73 21.93
CA LEU A 611 18.55 -13.45 21.54
C LEU A 611 18.49 -12.67 20.23
N ALA A 612 19.36 -11.66 20.04
CA ALA A 612 19.45 -10.94 18.76
C ALA A 612 19.77 -11.89 17.60
N ARG A 613 20.79 -12.76 17.71
CA ARG A 613 21.12 -13.75 16.65
C ARG A 613 19.96 -14.70 16.35
N VAL A 614 19.23 -15.10 17.39
CA VAL A 614 18.05 -15.97 17.27
C VAL A 614 16.93 -15.26 16.51
N LEU A 615 16.60 -14.02 16.88
CA LEU A 615 15.59 -13.22 16.22
C LEU A 615 15.98 -12.88 14.77
N LEU A 616 17.24 -12.52 14.53
CA LEU A 616 17.76 -12.25 13.18
C LEU A 616 17.63 -13.46 12.25
N ARG A 617 17.90 -14.67 12.74
CA ARG A 617 17.74 -15.91 11.94
C ARG A 617 16.28 -16.22 11.61
N ALA A 618 15.35 -15.82 12.47
CA ALA A 618 13.92 -16.02 12.25
C ALA A 618 13.28 -14.88 11.44
N ASN A 619 14.02 -13.79 11.21
CA ASN A 619 13.51 -12.60 10.56
C ASN A 619 13.42 -12.82 9.05
N LYS A 620 12.24 -12.57 8.50
CA LYS A 620 11.92 -12.75 7.08
C LYS A 620 12.42 -11.60 6.20
N SER A 621 12.79 -10.47 6.80
CA SER A 621 13.37 -9.31 6.14
C SER A 621 14.26 -8.53 7.11
N PRO A 622 15.48 -9.02 7.41
CA PRO A 622 16.39 -8.39 8.38
C PRO A 622 17.11 -7.15 7.82
N ASP A 623 16.41 -6.37 7.00
CA ASP A 623 16.87 -5.11 6.44
C ASP A 623 16.28 -3.95 7.24
N PHE A 624 17.12 -3.35 8.09
CA PHE A 624 16.69 -2.38 9.09
C PHE A 624 16.79 -0.93 8.64
N VAL A 625 17.61 -0.64 7.62
CA VAL A 625 17.84 0.72 7.15
C VAL A 625 16.80 1.02 6.07
N GLU A 626 15.92 1.95 6.37
CA GLU A 626 14.70 2.15 5.57
C GLU A 626 14.93 3.08 4.38
N ASP A 627 15.91 3.98 4.45
CA ASP A 627 16.27 4.97 3.42
C ASP A 627 17.54 4.57 2.62
N GLU A 628 17.96 3.30 2.69
CA GLU A 628 19.14 2.82 1.98
C GLU A 628 18.86 2.50 0.49
N GLY A 629 19.93 2.42 -0.31
CA GLY A 629 19.90 1.88 -1.67
C GLY A 629 19.63 2.90 -2.78
N HIS A 630 19.53 2.40 -4.01
CA HIS A 630 19.39 3.20 -5.23
C HIS A 630 20.51 4.26 -5.34
N TYR A 631 21.76 3.82 -5.33
CA TYR A 631 22.93 4.72 -5.39
C TYR A 631 23.33 5.12 -6.81
N PHE A 632 22.53 4.82 -7.83
CA PHE A 632 22.78 5.23 -9.21
C PHE A 632 22.91 6.75 -9.30
N GLY A 633 24.01 7.23 -9.89
CA GLY A 633 24.33 8.65 -10.00
C GLY A 633 25.10 9.25 -8.81
N SER A 634 25.35 8.50 -7.72
CA SER A 634 26.07 9.04 -6.54
C SER A 634 27.53 9.40 -6.82
N ASN A 635 28.15 8.78 -7.82
CA ASN A 635 29.53 9.05 -8.24
C ASN A 635 29.66 10.18 -9.26
N LEU A 636 28.54 10.79 -9.69
CA LEU A 636 28.57 11.90 -10.62
C LEU A 636 29.23 13.14 -9.98
N PRO A 637 29.89 14.00 -10.78
CA PRO A 637 30.28 15.34 -10.35
C PRO A 637 29.09 16.15 -9.81
N ASP A 638 29.33 17.02 -8.83
CA ASP A 638 28.25 17.83 -8.20
C ASP A 638 27.45 18.66 -9.20
N GLU A 639 28.10 19.16 -10.24
CA GLU A 639 27.48 19.90 -11.33
C GLU A 639 26.54 19.03 -12.18
N ASP A 640 26.90 17.77 -12.44
CA ASP A 640 26.04 16.80 -13.14
C ASP A 640 24.83 16.41 -12.27
N LYS A 641 25.05 16.20 -10.97
CA LYS A 641 23.97 15.92 -10.03
C LYS A 641 22.95 17.05 -9.97
N LYS A 642 23.41 18.30 -9.86
CA LYS A 642 22.53 19.48 -9.87
C LYS A 642 21.77 19.63 -11.20
N ALA A 643 22.45 19.43 -12.33
CA ALA A 643 21.81 19.48 -13.64
C ALA A 643 20.74 18.37 -13.81
N LEU A 644 21.02 17.16 -13.29
CA LEU A 644 20.07 16.05 -13.29
C LEU A 644 18.82 16.38 -12.46
N ILE A 645 18.98 16.97 -11.27
CA ILE A 645 17.85 17.43 -10.44
C ILE A 645 16.99 18.45 -11.20
N GLU A 646 17.61 19.43 -11.85
CA GLU A 646 16.86 20.42 -12.63
C GLU A 646 16.10 19.80 -13.80
N PHE A 647 16.68 18.82 -14.50
CA PHE A 647 16.02 18.16 -15.62
C PHE A 647 14.87 17.25 -15.18
N VAL A 648 15.08 16.40 -14.17
CA VAL A 648 14.03 15.45 -13.69
C VAL A 648 12.83 16.20 -13.12
N LYS A 649 13.03 17.41 -12.58
CA LYS A 649 11.96 18.29 -12.09
C LYS A 649 10.95 18.68 -13.18
N THR A 650 11.31 18.56 -14.46
CA THR A 650 10.44 18.91 -15.60
C THR A 650 9.42 17.83 -15.98
N PHE A 651 9.56 16.63 -15.42
CA PHE A 651 8.77 15.45 -15.78
C PHE A 651 7.31 15.48 -15.32
#